data_AF-F6DES5-F1
#
_entry.id   AF-F6DES5-F1
#
_cell.length_a   1.000
_cell.length_b   1.000
_cell.length_c   1.000
_cell.angle_alpha   90.00
_cell.angle_beta   90.00
_cell.angle_gamma   90.00
#
_symmetry.space_group_name_H-M   'P 1'
#
loop_
_entity.id
_entity.type
_entity.pdbx_description
1 polymer ?
#
loop_
_entity_poly.entity_id
_entity_poly.type
_entity_poly.pdbx_seq_one_letter_code
_entity_poly.pdbx_strand_id
1 'polypeptide(L)'
;MRESPYQILEETLRPHLGARAQVVLEEGLKRLGKRPEELSEKDAETLLKGLVFRELQARLPAAQARRAVEEALARLAPAPEGGLEALERGLARFGLYVDWPEVGRLRALVNRLRREPDPRLLQEGLALLDHLEEKLEEALLRQAQDLAHLEEALERVRPLGGPKVRRLESLIQIVREAHREGTLAQGEVERARALALELRKYLASSAVQPATLPEMVFETQEEDVLVTVEEAPALEEELVIDLESLAEPQAQEIRALEVAEEKRRLEELRLRYAPFLDHPRAAALRAEVEALLEAEQPALEKLKELEAALKEAEAEAKAARRARLIQLEEALRRLPLPQEAKAPLEESLRLAEETLREGGLPDLAALEAELSALEEEARRLKEEKARLLEELSALGEAAKPLAEELARLEGEALAQALPGIRARYAELLKGAGEEARRARLLERETALRALKAEAEALGLGEEVAEAERALAQGELPDLEVLRRRLEEARALRRRLALEELARLQALAERFRPLGGEAVLKAIEAERQKPLPDPAPIARALQALKRRLEAKRQELGTRLAAFFRRYAPLEGLKSDTQRRIRPLVEFLRPAQKALDRLGPRGVLEVERALAQAEEALKELEKEKEAADRLLKELGQEDLEALLSSLEAPGGERPDLSPLRLPEVKALGLLDDPLPLPRPQLKALHQALKALEAATGEALGPALVRLDGSYLVLAPWRGHEAVALVEPEALDPFLKALSG
;
A
#
# COMPACT_ATOMS: atom_id res chain seq x y z
N MET A 1 9.17 1.45 33.25
CA MET A 1 10.57 1.85 33.55
C MET A 1 11.45 1.06 32.59
N ARG A 2 12.39 1.69 31.89
CA ARG A 2 13.28 0.97 30.94
C ARG A 2 14.25 0.11 31.76
N GLU A 3 14.33 -1.18 31.46
CA GLU A 3 15.40 -2.04 31.97
C GLU A 3 16.74 -1.50 31.48
N SER A 4 17.76 -1.51 32.36
CA SER A 4 19.09 -1.04 31.97
C SER A 4 19.66 -1.95 30.88
N PRO A 5 20.32 -1.42 29.83
CA PRO A 5 21.03 -2.23 28.82
C PRO A 5 21.96 -3.27 29.43
N TYR A 6 22.52 -2.97 30.61
CA TYR A 6 23.33 -3.89 31.38
C TYR A 6 22.54 -5.10 31.92
N GLN A 7 21.33 -4.88 32.45
CA GLN A 7 20.48 -5.95 32.97
C GLN A 7 20.00 -6.87 31.84
N ILE A 8 19.60 -6.29 30.71
CA ILE A 8 19.19 -7.03 29.51
C ILE A 8 20.32 -7.95 29.03
N LEU A 9 21.56 -7.44 28.97
CA LEU A 9 22.75 -8.20 28.63
C LEU A 9 23.06 -9.31 29.63
N GLU A 10 22.97 -9.00 30.93
CA GLU A 10 23.25 -9.97 31.98
C GLU A 10 22.26 -11.13 31.91
N GLU A 11 20.96 -10.86 31.76
CA GLU A 11 19.92 -11.87 31.65
C GLU A 11 20.03 -12.71 30.38
N THR A 12 20.36 -12.11 29.23
CA THR A 12 20.53 -12.86 27.97
C THR A 12 21.80 -13.71 27.95
N LEU A 13 22.87 -13.27 28.62
CA LEU A 13 24.13 -14.00 28.62
C LEU A 13 24.23 -15.04 29.74
N ARG A 14 23.43 -14.91 30.81
CA ARG A 14 23.43 -15.85 31.95
C ARG A 14 23.19 -17.32 31.56
N PRO A 15 22.26 -17.66 30.65
CA PRO A 15 22.04 -19.03 30.22
C PRO A 15 23.26 -19.65 29.50
N HIS A 16 24.10 -18.82 28.89
CA HIS A 16 25.24 -19.29 28.08
C HIS A 16 26.58 -19.23 28.82
N LEU A 17 26.76 -18.26 29.73
CA LEU A 17 28.02 -18.02 30.43
C LEU A 17 27.92 -18.26 31.96
N GLY A 18 26.72 -18.47 32.51
CA GLY A 18 26.49 -18.67 33.94
C GLY A 18 26.90 -17.46 34.77
N ALA A 19 27.46 -17.69 35.97
CA ALA A 19 27.97 -16.62 36.85
C ALA A 19 29.11 -15.79 36.22
N ARG A 20 29.72 -16.26 35.12
CA ARG A 20 30.80 -15.59 34.40
C ARG A 20 30.29 -14.46 33.50
N ALA A 21 28.99 -14.43 33.18
CA ALA A 21 28.37 -13.35 32.40
C ALA A 21 28.59 -11.98 33.07
N GLN A 22 28.36 -11.90 34.38
CA GLN A 22 28.52 -10.69 35.17
C GLN A 22 29.98 -10.22 35.19
N VAL A 23 30.93 -11.14 35.39
CA VAL A 23 32.38 -10.84 35.39
C VAL A 23 32.86 -10.31 34.03
N VAL A 24 32.39 -10.90 32.93
CA VAL A 24 32.75 -10.48 31.56
C VAL A 24 32.17 -9.10 31.25
N LEU A 25 30.93 -8.83 31.66
CA LEU A 25 30.31 -7.52 31.49
C LEU A 25 30.99 -6.44 32.35
N GLU A 26 31.35 -6.74 33.60
CA GLU A 26 32.12 -5.84 34.46
C GLU A 26 33.52 -5.54 33.90
N GLU A 27 34.19 -6.53 33.32
CA GLU A 27 35.49 -6.33 32.67
C GLU A 27 35.36 -5.51 31.37
N GLY A 28 34.29 -5.73 30.61
CA GLY A 28 33.91 -4.91 29.46
C GLY A 28 33.67 -3.45 29.84
N LEU A 29 32.91 -3.21 30.90
CA LEU A 29 32.64 -1.87 31.45
C LEU A 29 33.93 -1.18 31.92
N LYS A 30 34.82 -1.90 32.60
CA LYS A 30 36.14 -1.37 33.02
C LYS A 30 36.99 -0.95 31.82
N ARG A 31 36.97 -1.69 30.71
CA ARG A 31 37.70 -1.34 29.48
C ARG A 31 37.11 -0.13 28.76
N LEU A 32 35.81 0.09 28.89
CA LEU A 32 35.11 1.26 28.36
C LEU A 32 35.15 2.47 29.30
N GLY A 33 35.59 2.29 30.55
CA GLY A 33 35.63 3.33 31.58
C GLY A 33 34.25 3.81 32.03
N LYS A 34 33.21 2.98 31.91
CA LYS A 34 31.81 3.34 32.16
C LYS A 34 31.22 2.54 33.32
N ARG A 35 30.24 3.12 34.01
CA ARG A 35 29.43 2.41 35.02
C ARG A 35 28.28 1.64 34.35
N PRO A 36 27.69 0.61 35.00
CA PRO A 36 26.55 -0.14 34.46
C PRO A 36 25.36 0.75 34.07
N GLU A 37 25.17 1.86 34.79
CA GLU A 37 24.11 2.85 34.56
C GLU A 37 24.37 3.78 33.35
N GLU A 38 25.63 3.83 32.87
CA GLU A 38 26.10 4.72 31.80
C GLU A 38 26.32 3.98 30.47
N LEU A 39 25.98 2.69 30.40
CA LEU A 39 26.17 1.85 29.23
C LEU A 39 25.15 2.24 28.13
N SER A 40 25.62 2.76 27.00
CA SER A 40 24.76 3.03 25.84
C SER A 40 24.60 1.78 24.95
N GLU A 41 23.57 1.78 24.10
CA GLU A 41 23.28 0.69 23.16
C GLU A 41 24.45 0.41 22.19
N LYS A 42 25.17 1.45 21.74
CA LYS A 42 26.38 1.31 20.91
C LYS A 42 27.55 0.68 21.67
N ASP A 43 27.67 1.00 22.97
CA ASP A 43 28.68 0.38 23.83
C ASP A 43 28.36 -1.10 24.05
N ALA A 44 27.08 -1.41 24.29
CA ALA A 44 26.58 -2.76 24.46
C ALA A 44 26.79 -3.63 23.20
N GLU A 45 26.54 -3.08 22.01
CA GLU A 45 26.83 -3.73 20.74
C GLU A 45 28.33 -4.03 20.57
N THR A 46 29.18 -3.08 20.96
CA THR A 46 30.64 -3.23 20.88
C THR A 46 31.14 -4.31 21.83
N LEU A 47 30.59 -4.39 23.05
CA LEU A 47 30.88 -5.43 24.03
C LEU A 47 30.45 -6.81 23.52
N LEU A 48 29.25 -6.90 22.95
CA LEU A 48 28.68 -8.12 22.40
C LEU A 48 29.51 -8.67 21.25
N LYS A 49 29.86 -7.84 20.26
CA LYS A 49 30.64 -8.25 19.08
C LYS A 49 32.12 -8.48 19.36
N GLY A 50 32.64 -7.96 20.47
CA GLY A 50 34.04 -8.03 20.87
C GLY A 50 34.31 -9.04 21.97
N LEU A 51 34.31 -8.56 23.21
CA LEU A 51 34.72 -9.33 24.40
C LEU A 51 33.78 -10.52 24.65
N VAL A 52 32.47 -10.29 24.61
CA VAL A 52 31.47 -11.31 24.92
C VAL A 52 31.45 -12.38 23.83
N PHE A 53 31.55 -12.01 22.56
CA PHE A 53 31.63 -12.98 21.46
C PHE A 53 32.84 -13.91 21.60
N ARG A 54 34.00 -13.40 22.01
CA ARG A 54 35.21 -14.22 22.24
C ARG A 54 35.01 -15.20 23.40
N GLU A 55 34.40 -14.78 24.49
CA GLU A 55 34.10 -15.64 25.64
C GLU A 55 33.02 -16.68 25.30
N LEU A 56 32.01 -16.32 24.51
CA LEU A 56 31.01 -17.25 24.01
C LEU A 56 31.63 -18.29 23.06
N GLN A 57 32.54 -17.88 22.17
CA GLN A 57 33.27 -18.82 21.28
C GLN A 57 34.18 -19.79 22.03
N ALA A 58 34.68 -19.43 23.21
CA ALA A 58 35.49 -20.32 24.03
C ALA A 58 34.69 -21.47 24.67
N ARG A 59 33.36 -21.33 24.75
CA ARG A 59 32.45 -22.30 25.39
C ARG A 59 31.43 -22.93 24.45
N LEU A 60 31.07 -22.23 23.37
CA LEU A 60 30.06 -22.64 22.41
C LEU A 60 30.67 -22.72 21.00
N PRO A 61 30.17 -23.64 20.15
CA PRO A 61 30.44 -23.62 18.72
C PRO A 61 30.15 -22.25 18.10
N ALA A 62 30.96 -21.82 17.13
CA ALA A 62 30.92 -20.47 16.56
C ALA A 62 29.53 -20.05 16.01
N ALA A 63 28.72 -20.99 15.53
CA ALA A 63 27.35 -20.71 15.07
C ALA A 63 26.39 -20.38 16.22
N GLN A 64 26.52 -21.05 17.37
CA GLN A 64 25.72 -20.80 18.56
C GLN A 64 26.16 -19.52 19.27
N ALA A 65 27.48 -19.25 19.32
CA ALA A 65 28.00 -17.98 19.82
C ALA A 65 27.50 -16.77 19.01
N ARG A 66 27.39 -16.90 17.67
CA ARG A 66 26.82 -15.86 16.80
C ARG A 66 25.33 -15.65 17.07
N ARG A 67 24.56 -16.73 17.21
CA ARG A 67 23.12 -16.65 17.55
C ARG A 67 22.88 -15.99 18.90
N ALA A 68 23.65 -16.34 19.93
CA ALA A 68 23.53 -15.71 21.25
C ALA A 68 23.84 -14.20 21.21
N VAL A 69 24.83 -13.79 20.40
CA VAL A 69 25.13 -12.36 20.18
C VAL A 69 24.02 -11.67 19.38
N GLU A 70 23.49 -12.31 18.34
CA GLU A 70 22.37 -11.78 17.55
C GLU A 70 21.09 -11.63 18.39
N GLU A 71 20.81 -12.58 19.27
CA GLU A 71 19.67 -12.53 20.19
C GLU A 71 19.82 -11.39 21.21
N ALA A 72 21.01 -11.24 21.80
CA ALA A 72 21.30 -10.15 22.72
C ALA A 72 21.23 -8.77 22.03
N LEU A 73 21.71 -8.66 20.78
CA LEU A 73 21.56 -7.45 19.96
C LEU A 73 20.11 -7.15 19.62
N ALA A 74 19.29 -8.18 19.34
CA ALA A 74 17.88 -8.01 19.07
C ALA A 74 17.08 -7.50 20.28
N ARG A 75 17.46 -7.93 21.50
CA ARG A 75 16.86 -7.40 22.74
C ARG A 75 17.33 -6.00 23.12
N LEU A 76 18.51 -5.60 22.65
CA LEU A 76 19.05 -4.25 22.83
C LEU A 76 18.61 -3.27 21.74
N ALA A 77 17.99 -3.75 20.66
CA ALA A 77 17.48 -2.88 19.61
C ALA A 77 16.47 -1.88 20.22
N PRO A 78 16.56 -0.58 19.88
CA PRO A 78 15.64 0.40 20.42
C PRO A 78 14.21 -0.02 20.09
N ALA A 79 13.31 0.09 21.07
CA ALA A 79 11.89 0.05 20.78
C ALA A 79 11.62 1.11 19.69
N PRO A 80 11.03 0.74 18.55
CA PRO A 80 10.73 1.69 17.47
C PRO A 80 10.00 2.91 18.04
N GLU A 81 10.44 4.10 17.63
CA GLU A 81 10.02 5.37 18.23
C GLU A 81 8.49 5.47 18.33
N GLY A 82 7.99 5.56 19.57
CA GLY A 82 6.56 5.77 19.88
C GLY A 82 5.78 4.52 20.32
N GLY A 83 6.27 3.29 20.17
CA GLY A 83 5.60 2.08 20.70
C GLY A 83 4.08 2.04 20.41
N LEU A 84 3.26 1.85 21.46
CA LEU A 84 1.80 1.87 21.35
C LEU A 84 1.24 3.22 20.85
N GLU A 85 1.87 4.35 21.19
CA GLU A 85 1.47 5.68 20.72
C GLU A 85 1.63 5.84 19.20
N ALA A 86 2.61 5.16 18.59
CA ALA A 86 2.74 5.12 17.13
C ALA A 86 1.57 4.38 16.49
N LEU A 87 1.14 3.25 17.06
CA LEU A 87 -0.04 2.51 16.60
C LEU A 87 -1.33 3.30 16.80
N GLU A 88 -1.48 4.03 17.90
CA GLU A 88 -2.66 4.86 18.15
C GLU A 88 -2.74 6.05 17.20
N ARG A 89 -1.62 6.72 16.92
CA ARG A 89 -1.55 7.77 15.89
C ARG A 89 -1.84 7.21 14.50
N GLY A 90 -1.29 6.05 14.19
CA GLY A 90 -1.58 5.31 12.97
C GLY A 90 -3.07 5.01 12.84
N LEU A 91 -3.67 4.44 13.88
CA LEU A 91 -5.10 4.13 13.89
C LEU A 91 -5.98 5.38 13.74
N ALA A 92 -5.60 6.51 14.32
CA ALA A 92 -6.30 7.78 14.13
C ALA A 92 -6.24 8.24 12.66
N ARG A 93 -5.08 8.11 12.00
CA ARG A 93 -4.90 8.42 10.58
C ARG A 93 -5.71 7.51 9.66
N PHE A 94 -5.69 6.20 9.93
CA PHE A 94 -6.37 5.19 9.11
C PHE A 94 -7.84 4.99 9.49
N GLY A 95 -8.35 5.70 10.50
CA GLY A 95 -9.73 5.56 10.99
C GLY A 95 -10.79 5.83 9.91
N LEU A 96 -10.46 6.62 8.89
CA LEU A 96 -11.31 6.92 7.74
C LEU A 96 -11.51 5.71 6.79
N TYR A 97 -10.62 4.72 6.82
CA TYR A 97 -10.61 3.57 5.90
C TYR A 97 -11.18 2.31 6.58
N VAL A 98 -12.42 2.40 7.07
CA VAL A 98 -13.08 1.31 7.82
C VAL A 98 -13.24 0.04 6.98
N ASP A 99 -13.36 0.20 5.67
CA ASP A 99 -13.52 -0.90 4.71
C ASP A 99 -12.25 -1.75 4.53
N TRP A 100 -11.11 -1.32 5.09
CA TRP A 100 -9.85 -2.06 4.97
C TRP A 100 -9.73 -3.10 6.10
N PRO A 101 -9.64 -4.40 5.79
CA PRO A 101 -9.56 -5.45 6.81
C PRO A 101 -8.30 -5.33 7.68
N GLU A 102 -7.22 -4.75 7.14
CA GLU A 102 -5.98 -4.49 7.87
C GLU A 102 -6.17 -3.45 8.98
N VAL A 103 -7.07 -2.47 8.78
CA VAL A 103 -7.42 -1.48 9.82
C VAL A 103 -8.21 -2.14 10.94
N GLY A 104 -9.09 -3.10 10.61
CA GLY A 104 -9.77 -3.93 11.61
C GLY A 104 -8.79 -4.75 12.47
N ARG A 105 -7.77 -5.35 11.85
CA ARG A 105 -6.68 -6.04 12.58
C ARG A 105 -5.90 -5.07 13.46
N LEU A 106 -5.56 -3.88 12.96
CA LEU A 106 -4.84 -2.86 13.74
C LEU A 106 -5.64 -2.43 14.97
N ARG A 107 -6.97 -2.24 14.85
CA ARG A 107 -7.86 -1.95 16.00
C ARG A 107 -7.81 -3.05 17.05
N ALA A 108 -7.93 -4.31 16.62
CA ALA A 108 -7.87 -5.46 17.53
C ALA A 108 -6.53 -5.51 18.28
N LEU A 109 -5.40 -5.33 17.57
CA LEU A 109 -4.07 -5.30 18.17
C LEU A 109 -3.90 -4.13 19.17
N VAL A 110 -4.33 -2.92 18.81
CA VAL A 110 -4.27 -1.76 19.72
C VAL A 110 -5.14 -1.99 20.96
N ASN A 111 -6.35 -2.53 20.81
CA ASN A 111 -7.24 -2.84 21.93
C ASN A 111 -6.66 -3.92 22.85
N ARG A 112 -5.99 -4.96 22.31
CA ARG A 112 -5.29 -5.99 23.10
C ARG A 112 -4.09 -5.38 23.83
N LEU A 113 -3.24 -4.63 23.13
CA LEU A 113 -2.03 -4.03 23.68
C LEU A 113 -2.31 -2.97 24.76
N ARG A 114 -3.47 -2.29 24.70
CA ARG A 114 -3.94 -1.40 25.78
C ARG A 114 -4.25 -2.14 27.08
N ARG A 115 -4.71 -3.39 26.98
CA ARG A 115 -5.04 -4.23 28.14
C ARG A 115 -3.79 -4.92 28.69
N GLU A 116 -2.95 -5.43 27.79
CA GLU A 116 -1.78 -6.23 28.14
C GLU A 116 -0.65 -5.97 27.15
N PRO A 117 0.50 -5.41 27.61
CA PRO A 117 1.61 -5.12 26.72
C PRO A 117 2.30 -6.41 26.28
N ASP A 118 2.33 -6.66 24.98
CA ASP A 118 3.07 -7.77 24.38
C ASP A 118 4.04 -7.22 23.30
N PRO A 119 5.36 -7.39 23.47
CA PRO A 119 6.35 -6.90 22.50
C PRO A 119 6.22 -7.57 21.12
N ARG A 120 5.72 -8.82 21.04
CA ARG A 120 5.51 -9.51 19.77
C ARG A 120 4.35 -8.91 18.99
N LEU A 121 3.21 -8.72 19.66
CA LEU A 121 2.03 -8.06 19.05
C LEU A 121 2.31 -6.60 18.70
N LEU A 122 3.15 -5.91 19.47
CA LEU A 122 3.60 -4.55 19.14
C LEU A 122 4.40 -4.53 17.84
N GLN A 123 5.35 -5.47 17.66
CA GLN A 123 6.11 -5.58 16.40
C GLN A 123 5.21 -5.94 15.22
N GLU A 124 4.23 -6.83 15.41
CA GLU A 124 3.23 -7.14 14.39
C GLU A 124 2.43 -5.89 14.00
N GLY A 125 1.92 -5.15 14.98
CA GLY A 125 1.15 -3.93 14.76
C GLY A 125 1.94 -2.86 14.00
N LEU A 126 3.23 -2.71 14.28
CA LEU A 126 4.07 -1.73 13.59
C LEU A 126 4.37 -2.15 12.15
N ALA A 127 4.64 -3.43 11.92
CA ALA A 127 4.79 -3.96 10.56
C ALA A 127 3.50 -3.82 9.74
N LEU A 128 2.34 -3.98 10.38
CA LEU A 128 1.03 -3.75 9.77
C LEU A 128 0.82 -2.26 9.45
N LEU A 129 1.26 -1.35 10.32
CA LEU A 129 1.20 0.08 10.09
C LEU A 129 2.05 0.49 8.88
N ASP A 130 3.28 0.01 8.78
CA ASP A 130 4.15 0.25 7.62
C ASP A 130 3.49 -0.22 6.32
N HIS A 131 2.84 -1.39 6.36
CA HIS A 131 2.11 -1.91 5.20
C HIS A 131 0.91 -1.03 4.81
N LEU A 132 0.16 -0.53 5.79
CA LEU A 132 -0.94 0.40 5.57
C LEU A 132 -0.47 1.73 4.96
N GLU A 133 0.70 2.24 5.38
CA GLU A 133 1.29 3.44 4.80
C GLU A 133 1.66 3.24 3.33
N GLU A 134 2.30 2.14 2.99
CA GLU A 134 2.63 1.82 1.60
C GLU A 134 1.38 1.65 0.74
N LYS A 135 0.36 0.97 1.26
CA LYS A 135 -0.94 0.80 0.58
C LYS A 135 -1.62 2.14 0.33
N LEU A 136 -1.55 3.07 1.29
CA LEU A 136 -2.09 4.42 1.14
C LEU A 136 -1.30 5.22 0.09
N GLU A 137 0.03 5.17 0.10
CA GLU A 137 0.86 5.87 -0.89
C GLU A 137 0.62 5.31 -2.31
N GLU A 138 0.44 4.00 -2.48
CA GLU A 138 0.02 3.39 -3.76
C GLU A 138 -1.39 3.85 -4.19
N ALA A 139 -2.34 3.93 -3.24
CA ALA A 139 -3.68 4.42 -3.53
C ALA A 139 -3.72 5.92 -3.87
N LEU A 140 -2.91 6.74 -3.21
CA LEU A 140 -2.75 8.16 -3.51
C LEU A 140 -2.11 8.38 -4.88
N LEU A 141 -1.14 7.53 -5.25
CA LEU A 141 -0.55 7.53 -6.58
C LEU A 141 -1.59 7.23 -7.66
N ARG A 142 -2.49 6.26 -7.41
CA ARG A 142 -3.61 5.98 -8.31
C ARG A 142 -4.59 7.16 -8.38
N GLN A 143 -4.94 7.76 -7.25
CA GLN A 143 -5.79 8.96 -7.23
C GLN A 143 -5.16 10.13 -8.02
N ALA A 144 -3.83 10.28 -8.01
CA ALA A 144 -3.13 11.27 -8.84
C ALA A 144 -3.29 10.96 -10.35
N GLN A 145 -3.20 9.69 -10.72
CA GLN A 145 -3.46 9.25 -12.10
C GLN A 145 -4.90 9.55 -12.53
N ASP A 146 -5.85 9.28 -11.63
CA ASP A 146 -7.26 9.54 -11.89
C ASP A 146 -7.56 11.02 -12.01
N LEU A 147 -6.97 11.85 -11.16
CA LEU A 147 -7.04 13.30 -11.26
C LEU A 147 -6.53 13.79 -12.62
N ALA A 148 -5.36 13.32 -13.07
CA ALA A 148 -4.82 13.69 -14.38
C ALA A 148 -5.79 13.34 -15.52
N HIS A 149 -6.39 12.16 -15.49
CA HIS A 149 -7.37 11.73 -16.49
C HIS A 149 -8.69 12.52 -16.42
N LEU A 150 -9.18 12.84 -15.21
CA LEU A 150 -10.40 13.62 -14.99
C LEU A 150 -10.21 15.07 -15.42
N GLU A 151 -9.04 15.65 -15.20
CA GLU A 151 -8.70 17.00 -15.67
C GLU A 151 -8.66 17.06 -17.20
N GLU A 152 -8.05 16.06 -17.84
CA GLU A 152 -8.08 15.92 -19.30
C GLU A 152 -9.53 15.74 -19.81
N ALA A 153 -10.36 14.98 -19.10
CA ALA A 153 -11.79 14.84 -19.42
C ALA A 153 -12.51 16.17 -19.34
N LEU A 154 -12.30 16.91 -18.25
CA LEU A 154 -12.89 18.21 -18.03
C LEU A 154 -12.49 19.20 -19.14
N GLU A 155 -11.21 19.26 -19.52
CA GLU A 155 -10.75 20.13 -20.61
C GLU A 155 -11.49 19.87 -21.93
N ARG A 156 -11.81 18.59 -22.23
CA ARG A 156 -12.55 18.21 -23.44
C ARG A 156 -14.04 18.56 -23.39
N VAL A 157 -14.68 18.39 -22.22
CA VAL A 157 -16.13 18.63 -22.07
C VAL A 157 -16.48 20.05 -21.64
N ARG A 158 -15.50 20.86 -21.21
CA ARG A 158 -15.67 22.26 -20.82
C ARG A 158 -16.44 23.11 -21.84
N PRO A 159 -16.27 22.95 -23.17
CA PRO A 159 -17.05 23.69 -24.16
C PRO A 159 -18.56 23.43 -24.13
N LEU A 160 -19.02 22.28 -23.59
CA LEU A 160 -20.46 21.98 -23.45
C LEU A 160 -21.15 22.91 -22.44
N GLY A 161 -20.42 23.39 -21.43
CA GLY A 161 -20.97 24.23 -20.36
C GLY A 161 -22.06 23.55 -19.52
N GLY A 162 -22.77 24.33 -18.70
CA GLY A 162 -23.95 23.88 -17.95
C GLY A 162 -23.69 23.30 -16.55
N PRO A 163 -24.76 22.90 -15.84
CA PRO A 163 -24.70 22.49 -14.43
C PRO A 163 -23.93 21.17 -14.21
N LYS A 164 -24.02 20.22 -15.15
CA LYS A 164 -23.27 18.95 -15.08
C LYS A 164 -21.76 19.17 -15.20
N VAL A 165 -21.31 20.09 -16.05
CA VAL A 165 -19.88 20.47 -16.15
C VAL A 165 -19.40 21.17 -14.88
N ARG A 166 -20.17 22.13 -14.33
CA ARG A 166 -19.85 22.77 -13.04
C ARG A 166 -19.76 21.75 -11.89
N ARG A 167 -20.65 20.76 -11.86
CA ARG A 167 -20.60 19.66 -10.87
C ARG A 167 -19.32 18.83 -11.02
N LEU A 168 -18.89 18.53 -12.25
CA LEU A 168 -17.62 17.84 -12.50
C LEU A 168 -16.43 18.69 -12.03
N GLU A 169 -16.43 20.01 -12.27
CA GLU A 169 -15.41 20.94 -11.78
C GLU A 169 -15.32 20.92 -10.25
N SER A 170 -16.46 21.00 -9.55
CA SER A 170 -16.52 20.92 -8.10
C SER A 170 -16.02 19.58 -7.56
N LEU A 171 -16.42 18.46 -8.16
CA LEU A 171 -15.95 17.13 -7.74
C LEU A 171 -14.43 17.00 -7.92
N ILE A 172 -13.88 17.44 -9.06
CA ILE A 172 -12.43 17.43 -9.30
C ILE A 172 -11.71 18.32 -8.27
N GLN A 173 -12.28 19.46 -7.90
CA GLN A 173 -11.71 20.32 -6.86
C GLN A 173 -11.66 19.61 -5.50
N ILE A 174 -12.75 18.93 -5.09
CA ILE A 174 -12.78 18.17 -3.84
C ILE A 174 -11.72 17.05 -3.85
N VAL A 175 -11.60 16.31 -4.95
CA VAL A 175 -10.58 15.24 -5.08
C VAL A 175 -9.16 15.82 -5.03
N ARG A 176 -8.92 17.00 -5.63
CA ARG A 176 -7.63 17.70 -5.57
C ARG A 176 -7.29 18.15 -4.15
N GLU A 177 -8.26 18.68 -3.41
CA GLU A 177 -8.09 19.09 -2.01
C GLU A 177 -7.76 17.88 -1.14
N ALA A 178 -8.53 16.80 -1.24
CA ALA A 178 -8.26 15.55 -0.53
C ALA A 178 -6.86 14.98 -0.88
N HIS A 179 -6.48 14.98 -2.16
CA HIS A 179 -5.15 14.53 -2.58
C HIS A 179 -4.02 15.38 -1.97
N ARG A 180 -4.20 16.71 -1.89
CA ARG A 180 -3.22 17.62 -1.25
C ARG A 180 -3.10 17.36 0.26
N GLU A 181 -4.19 16.98 0.91
CA GLU A 181 -4.21 16.60 2.32
C GLU A 181 -3.69 15.17 2.57
N GLY A 182 -3.43 14.40 1.51
CA GLY A 182 -2.97 13.01 1.60
C GLY A 182 -4.07 12.02 2.01
N THR A 183 -5.32 12.35 1.69
CA THR A 183 -6.51 11.51 1.96
C THR A 183 -7.13 10.99 0.66
N LEU A 184 -7.78 9.83 0.73
CA LEU A 184 -8.45 9.24 -0.43
C LEU A 184 -9.89 9.75 -0.53
N ALA A 185 -10.30 10.16 -1.73
CA ALA A 185 -11.66 10.60 -2.06
C ALA A 185 -12.33 9.62 -3.01
N GLN A 186 -12.44 8.35 -2.61
CA GLN A 186 -12.84 7.25 -3.48
C GLN A 186 -14.25 7.47 -4.08
N GLY A 187 -15.22 7.86 -3.26
CA GLY A 187 -16.59 8.09 -3.71
C GLY A 187 -16.72 9.33 -4.62
N GLU A 188 -15.90 10.35 -4.42
CA GLU A 188 -15.85 11.54 -5.28
C GLU A 188 -15.18 11.23 -6.62
N VAL A 189 -14.11 10.43 -6.62
CA VAL A 189 -13.45 9.95 -7.84
C VAL A 189 -14.41 9.11 -8.68
N GLU A 190 -15.11 8.13 -8.09
CA GLU A 190 -16.10 7.31 -8.80
C GLU A 190 -17.21 8.18 -9.41
N ARG A 191 -17.78 9.11 -8.64
CA ARG A 191 -18.80 10.05 -9.12
C ARG A 191 -18.28 10.95 -10.24
N ALA A 192 -17.05 11.46 -10.12
CA ALA A 192 -16.42 12.30 -11.13
C ALA A 192 -16.17 11.51 -12.43
N ARG A 193 -15.73 10.24 -12.34
CA ARG A 193 -15.51 9.39 -13.51
C ARG A 193 -16.82 9.05 -14.22
N ALA A 194 -17.86 8.67 -13.48
CA ALA A 194 -19.18 8.42 -14.07
C ALA A 194 -19.72 9.65 -14.80
N LEU A 195 -19.67 10.83 -14.16
CA LEU A 195 -20.10 12.08 -14.76
C LEU A 195 -19.25 12.51 -15.96
N ALA A 196 -17.93 12.32 -15.89
CA ALA A 196 -17.02 12.60 -16.99
C ALA A 196 -17.28 11.67 -18.19
N LEU A 197 -17.58 10.39 -17.93
CA LEU A 197 -17.95 9.43 -18.97
C LEU A 197 -19.28 9.84 -19.63
N GLU A 198 -20.31 10.17 -18.86
CA GLU A 198 -21.59 10.65 -19.38
C GLU A 198 -21.43 11.89 -20.28
N LEU A 199 -20.68 12.89 -19.82
CA LEU A 199 -20.43 14.13 -20.58
C LEU A 199 -19.63 13.86 -21.87
N ARG A 200 -18.67 12.93 -21.84
CA ARG A 200 -17.91 12.53 -23.05
C ARG A 200 -18.79 11.77 -24.04
N LYS A 201 -19.70 10.90 -23.58
CA LYS A 201 -20.68 10.24 -24.45
C LYS A 201 -21.60 11.26 -25.12
N TYR A 202 -22.04 12.26 -24.37
CA TYR A 202 -22.86 13.36 -24.90
C TYR A 202 -22.09 14.19 -25.95
N LEU A 203 -20.82 14.49 -25.72
CA LEU A 203 -19.99 15.17 -26.71
C LEU A 203 -19.84 14.35 -28.01
N ALA A 204 -19.60 13.04 -27.87
CA ALA A 204 -19.47 12.12 -28.99
C ALA A 204 -20.79 11.97 -29.80
N SER A 205 -21.94 12.01 -29.12
CA SER A 205 -23.25 11.97 -29.77
C SER A 205 -23.68 13.31 -30.39
N SER A 206 -23.25 14.44 -29.81
CA SER A 206 -23.65 15.79 -30.24
C SER A 206 -22.85 16.36 -31.41
N ALA A 207 -21.71 15.76 -31.79
CA ALA A 207 -20.81 16.26 -32.84
C ALA A 207 -21.42 16.32 -34.27
N VAL A 208 -22.67 15.88 -34.47
CA VAL A 208 -23.42 16.04 -35.73
C VAL A 208 -24.89 16.36 -35.45
N GLN A 209 -25.21 17.55 -34.92
CA GLN A 209 -26.43 18.23 -35.35
C GLN A 209 -26.04 19.21 -36.46
N PRO A 210 -26.35 18.94 -37.75
CA PRO A 210 -26.30 20.01 -38.74
C PRO A 210 -27.26 21.11 -38.29
N ALA A 211 -26.83 22.36 -38.42
CA ALA A 211 -27.55 23.54 -37.98
C ALA A 211 -28.99 23.58 -38.50
N THR A 212 -29.93 23.09 -37.71
CA THR A 212 -31.31 23.56 -37.63
C THR A 212 -31.71 23.51 -36.16
N LEU A 213 -31.38 24.57 -35.43
CA LEU A 213 -31.97 24.86 -34.12
C LEU A 213 -33.48 25.03 -34.29
N PRO A 214 -34.33 24.34 -33.54
CA PRO A 214 -35.39 25.00 -32.81
C PRO A 214 -34.81 25.51 -31.49
N GLU A 215 -34.98 26.80 -31.20
CA GLU A 215 -34.72 27.36 -29.87
C GLU A 215 -35.46 26.54 -28.81
N MET A 216 -34.72 25.75 -28.03
CA MET A 216 -35.19 25.35 -26.72
C MET A 216 -34.92 26.52 -25.77
N VAL A 217 -35.96 27.30 -25.52
CA VAL A 217 -35.99 28.29 -24.46
C VAL A 217 -35.97 27.53 -23.14
N PHE A 218 -34.82 27.50 -22.46
CA PHE A 218 -34.78 27.16 -21.06
C PHE A 218 -35.16 28.43 -20.27
N GLU A 219 -36.35 28.42 -19.66
CA GLU A 219 -36.69 29.42 -18.66
C GLU A 219 -35.71 29.29 -17.50
N THR A 220 -34.81 30.27 -17.39
CA THR A 220 -33.94 30.46 -16.24
C THR A 220 -34.77 31.05 -15.11
N GLN A 221 -35.18 30.21 -14.16
CA GLN A 221 -35.47 30.71 -12.81
C GLN A 221 -34.16 30.66 -12.04
N GLU A 222 -33.55 31.83 -11.87
CA GLU A 222 -32.48 32.06 -10.90
C GLU A 222 -33.07 32.02 -9.50
N GLU A 223 -32.82 30.95 -8.75
CA GLU A 223 -32.83 31.00 -7.28
C GLU A 223 -31.51 30.43 -6.76
N ASP A 224 -30.77 31.30 -6.05
CA ASP A 224 -29.62 30.94 -5.24
C ASP A 224 -30.05 30.00 -4.11
N VAL A 225 -29.87 28.70 -4.30
CA VAL A 225 -30.03 27.71 -3.22
C VAL A 225 -28.67 27.11 -2.91
N LEU A 226 -28.17 27.40 -1.71
CA LEU A 226 -27.02 26.73 -1.10
C LEU A 226 -27.37 25.24 -0.92
N VAL A 227 -26.86 24.38 -1.81
CA VAL A 227 -27.08 22.93 -1.73
C VAL A 227 -26.18 22.32 -0.66
N THR A 228 -26.78 21.95 0.48
CA THR A 228 -26.19 21.05 1.47
C THR A 228 -26.27 19.59 1.01
N VAL A 229 -25.34 18.77 1.49
CA VAL A 229 -25.00 17.39 1.05
C VAL A 229 -26.17 16.36 1.09
N GLU A 230 -27.38 16.71 1.55
CA GLU A 230 -28.50 15.77 1.71
C GLU A 230 -29.54 15.73 0.58
N GLU A 231 -29.46 16.60 -0.44
CA GLU A 231 -30.44 16.60 -1.55
C GLU A 231 -29.87 15.95 -2.82
N ALA A 232 -29.72 14.63 -2.78
CA ALA A 232 -29.15 13.82 -3.87
C ALA A 232 -30.12 13.18 -4.90
N PRO A 233 -31.47 13.13 -4.77
CA PRO A 233 -32.29 12.40 -5.77
C PRO A 233 -33.22 13.25 -6.66
N ALA A 234 -33.20 14.59 -6.63
CA ALA A 234 -34.29 15.37 -7.24
C ALA A 234 -34.09 15.86 -8.69
N LEU A 235 -32.94 15.61 -9.34
CA LEU A 235 -32.72 15.99 -10.75
C LEU A 235 -31.94 14.90 -11.50
N GLU A 236 -32.47 13.68 -11.50
CA GLU A 236 -32.10 12.64 -12.47
C GLU A 236 -32.98 12.81 -13.72
N GLU A 237 -32.67 13.80 -14.57
CA GLU A 237 -32.98 13.63 -15.99
C GLU A 237 -31.96 12.62 -16.54
N GLU A 238 -32.36 11.34 -16.58
CA GLU A 238 -31.67 10.29 -17.34
C GLU A 238 -31.58 10.74 -18.80
N LEU A 239 -30.37 11.07 -19.25
CA LEU A 239 -30.08 11.30 -20.66
C LEU A 239 -30.02 9.93 -21.35
N VAL A 240 -31.15 9.50 -21.91
CA VAL A 240 -31.21 8.29 -22.74
C VAL A 240 -30.50 8.57 -24.07
N ILE A 241 -29.31 7.99 -24.27
CA ILE A 241 -28.59 8.03 -25.54
C ILE A 241 -29.03 6.81 -26.36
N ASP A 242 -29.83 7.02 -27.41
CA ASP A 242 -30.25 5.95 -28.32
C ASP A 242 -29.08 5.52 -29.22
N LEU A 243 -28.34 4.51 -28.77
CA LEU A 243 -27.21 3.89 -29.48
C LEU A 243 -27.58 3.34 -30.87
N GLU A 244 -28.85 3.03 -31.13
CA GLU A 244 -29.36 2.51 -32.41
C GLU A 244 -29.49 3.59 -33.51
N SER A 245 -29.41 4.87 -33.15
CA SER A 245 -29.56 6.01 -34.07
C SER A 245 -28.22 6.67 -34.46
N LEU A 246 -27.09 6.21 -33.90
CA LEU A 246 -25.76 6.78 -34.10
C LEU A 246 -25.04 6.20 -35.32
N ALA A 247 -24.16 6.98 -35.96
CA ALA A 247 -23.30 6.47 -37.01
C ALA A 247 -22.27 5.47 -36.45
N GLU A 248 -21.89 4.43 -37.24
CA GLU A 248 -20.91 3.39 -36.84
C GLU A 248 -19.62 3.91 -36.15
N PRO A 249 -18.97 5.02 -36.58
CA PRO A 249 -17.79 5.54 -35.89
C PRO A 249 -18.08 6.12 -34.50
N GLN A 250 -19.26 6.71 -34.27
CA GLN A 250 -19.65 7.29 -32.97
C GLN A 250 -19.95 6.18 -31.96
N ALA A 251 -20.62 5.11 -32.41
CA ALA A 251 -20.86 3.93 -31.60
C ALA A 251 -19.54 3.25 -31.19
N GLN A 252 -18.54 3.23 -32.08
CA GLN A 252 -17.20 2.72 -31.75
C GLN A 252 -16.47 3.61 -30.73
N GLU A 253 -16.52 4.94 -30.86
CA GLU A 253 -15.90 5.86 -29.90
C GLU A 253 -16.53 5.76 -28.51
N ILE A 254 -17.86 5.69 -28.41
CA ILE A 254 -18.57 5.51 -27.14
C ILE A 254 -18.22 4.16 -26.51
N ARG A 255 -18.21 3.07 -27.28
CA ARG A 255 -17.80 1.74 -26.78
C ARG A 255 -16.37 1.74 -26.25
N ALA A 256 -15.44 2.40 -26.96
CA ALA A 256 -14.05 2.52 -26.51
C ALA A 256 -13.93 3.26 -25.18
N LEU A 257 -14.73 4.33 -24.98
CA LEU A 257 -14.79 5.06 -23.71
C LEU A 257 -15.35 4.19 -22.57
N GLU A 258 -16.40 3.42 -22.82
CA GLU A 258 -16.99 2.49 -21.85
C GLU A 258 -16.01 1.39 -21.45
N VAL A 259 -15.42 0.69 -22.42
CA VAL A 259 -14.44 -0.38 -22.19
C VAL A 259 -13.22 0.14 -21.41
N ALA A 260 -12.76 1.37 -21.70
CA ALA A 260 -11.64 1.97 -20.98
C ALA A 260 -11.97 2.21 -19.50
N GLU A 261 -13.17 2.69 -19.17
CA GLU A 261 -13.58 2.91 -17.78
C GLU A 261 -13.85 1.59 -17.06
N GLU A 262 -14.46 0.63 -17.73
CA GLU A 262 -14.70 -0.71 -17.21
C GLU A 262 -13.41 -1.49 -16.91
N LYS A 263 -12.36 -1.34 -17.74
CA LYS A 263 -11.01 -1.85 -17.45
C LYS A 263 -10.45 -1.27 -16.15
N ARG A 264 -10.64 0.04 -15.91
CA ARG A 264 -10.20 0.69 -14.67
C ARG A 264 -11.00 0.20 -13.47
N ARG A 265 -12.32 0.01 -13.62
CA ARG A 265 -13.17 -0.53 -12.57
C ARG A 265 -12.79 -1.98 -12.22
N LEU A 266 -12.45 -2.80 -13.21
CA LEU A 266 -11.95 -4.15 -12.96
C LEU A 266 -10.63 -4.15 -12.18
N GLU A 267 -9.69 -3.28 -12.54
CA GLU A 267 -8.43 -3.11 -11.79
C GLU A 267 -8.69 -2.75 -10.32
N GLU A 268 -9.62 -1.81 -10.07
CA GLU A 268 -10.02 -1.40 -8.74
C GLU A 268 -10.61 -2.56 -7.92
N LEU A 269 -11.54 -3.32 -8.50
CA LEU A 269 -12.13 -4.49 -7.86
C LEU A 269 -11.08 -5.56 -7.54
N ARG A 270 -10.13 -5.79 -8.46
CA ARG A 270 -9.00 -6.72 -8.23
C ARG A 270 -8.13 -6.30 -7.06
N LEU A 271 -7.91 -5.01 -6.87
CA LEU A 271 -7.13 -4.50 -5.74
C LEU A 271 -7.89 -4.63 -4.42
N ARG A 272 -9.16 -4.21 -4.39
CA ARG A 272 -10.01 -4.23 -3.19
C ARG A 272 -10.26 -5.65 -2.71
N TYR A 273 -10.57 -6.57 -3.62
CA TYR A 273 -10.98 -7.93 -3.29
C TYR A 273 -9.93 -8.98 -3.62
N ALA A 274 -8.64 -8.61 -3.64
CA ALA A 274 -7.53 -9.50 -3.97
C ALA A 274 -7.59 -10.90 -3.28
N PRO A 275 -7.94 -11.02 -1.98
CA PRO A 275 -8.03 -12.33 -1.31
C PRO A 275 -9.20 -13.22 -1.78
N PHE A 276 -10.18 -12.66 -2.47
CA PHE A 276 -11.43 -13.33 -2.85
C PHE A 276 -11.52 -13.61 -4.35
N LEU A 277 -10.49 -13.24 -5.10
CA LEU A 277 -10.43 -13.38 -6.55
C LEU A 277 -10.45 -14.83 -7.05
N ASP A 278 -10.04 -15.78 -6.21
CA ASP A 278 -10.02 -17.21 -6.53
C ASP A 278 -11.32 -17.94 -6.15
N HIS A 279 -12.32 -17.22 -5.60
CA HIS A 279 -13.63 -17.80 -5.30
C HIS A 279 -14.30 -18.29 -6.59
N PRO A 280 -14.84 -19.52 -6.68
CA PRO A 280 -15.25 -20.13 -7.94
C PRO A 280 -16.20 -19.27 -8.80
N ARG A 281 -17.21 -18.66 -8.16
CA ARG A 281 -18.17 -17.77 -8.82
C ARG A 281 -17.51 -16.47 -9.30
N ALA A 282 -16.66 -15.87 -8.46
CA ALA A 282 -15.96 -14.63 -8.80
C ALA A 282 -14.91 -14.85 -9.89
N ALA A 283 -14.18 -15.97 -9.87
CA ALA A 283 -13.19 -16.34 -10.87
C ALA A 283 -13.83 -16.56 -12.25
N ALA A 284 -14.99 -17.22 -12.30
CA ALA A 284 -15.75 -17.40 -13.54
C ALA A 284 -16.23 -16.07 -14.13
N LEU A 285 -16.89 -15.23 -13.31
CA LEU A 285 -17.36 -13.90 -13.73
C LEU A 285 -16.20 -12.99 -14.13
N ARG A 286 -15.06 -13.06 -13.42
CA ARG A 286 -13.86 -12.30 -13.76
C ARG A 286 -13.33 -12.70 -15.14
N ALA A 287 -13.27 -13.98 -15.44
CA ALA A 287 -12.85 -14.47 -16.76
C ALA A 287 -13.81 -14.03 -17.87
N GLU A 288 -15.13 -14.03 -17.63
CA GLU A 288 -16.13 -13.50 -18.57
C GLU A 288 -15.92 -12.00 -18.83
N VAL A 289 -15.74 -11.20 -17.77
CA VAL A 289 -15.46 -9.76 -17.88
C VAL A 289 -14.14 -9.52 -18.63
N GLU A 290 -13.07 -10.24 -18.29
CA GLU A 290 -11.78 -10.14 -18.97
C GLU A 290 -11.92 -10.42 -20.47
N ALA A 291 -12.64 -11.48 -20.85
CA ALA A 291 -12.87 -11.84 -22.25
C ALA A 291 -13.66 -10.77 -23.01
N LEU A 292 -14.69 -10.18 -22.39
CA LEU A 292 -15.48 -9.09 -23.00
C LEU A 292 -14.60 -7.84 -23.21
N LEU A 293 -13.80 -7.45 -22.21
CA LEU A 293 -12.94 -6.27 -22.28
C LEU A 293 -11.74 -6.46 -23.24
N GLU A 294 -11.24 -7.69 -23.40
CA GLU A 294 -10.25 -8.05 -24.43
C GLU A 294 -10.86 -8.02 -25.83
N ALA A 295 -12.13 -8.39 -25.98
CA ALA A 295 -12.89 -8.29 -27.22
C ALA A 295 -13.38 -6.85 -27.53
N GLU A 296 -12.98 -5.85 -26.74
CA GLU A 296 -13.41 -4.46 -26.84
C GLU A 296 -14.94 -4.27 -26.75
N GLN A 297 -15.60 -5.12 -25.97
CA GLN A 297 -17.04 -5.08 -25.70
C GLN A 297 -17.33 -4.59 -24.28
N PRO A 298 -18.40 -3.80 -24.07
CA PRO A 298 -18.81 -3.38 -22.74
C PRO A 298 -19.30 -4.58 -21.92
N ALA A 299 -18.92 -4.60 -20.65
CA ALA A 299 -19.09 -5.66 -19.68
C ALA A 299 -19.77 -5.16 -18.39
N LEU A 300 -20.40 -3.97 -18.39
CA LEU A 300 -21.01 -3.34 -17.21
C LEU A 300 -21.88 -4.28 -16.36
N GLU A 301 -22.80 -5.02 -16.97
CA GLU A 301 -23.68 -5.93 -16.24
C GLU A 301 -22.89 -7.07 -15.58
N LYS A 302 -21.91 -7.62 -16.30
CA LYS A 302 -20.99 -8.63 -15.76
C LYS A 302 -20.06 -8.09 -14.68
N LEU A 303 -19.67 -6.82 -14.76
CA LEU A 303 -18.92 -6.13 -13.71
C LEU A 303 -19.74 -5.92 -12.44
N LYS A 304 -21.02 -5.56 -12.57
CA LYS A 304 -21.95 -5.48 -11.42
C LYS A 304 -22.16 -6.86 -10.79
N GLU A 305 -22.36 -7.90 -11.61
CA GLU A 305 -22.45 -9.29 -11.15
C GLU A 305 -21.16 -9.72 -10.42
N LEU A 306 -19.99 -9.36 -10.94
CA LEU A 306 -18.69 -9.63 -10.33
C LEU A 306 -18.54 -8.91 -8.99
N GLU A 307 -18.87 -7.61 -8.92
CA GLU A 307 -18.81 -6.84 -7.67
C GLU A 307 -19.73 -7.44 -6.60
N ALA A 308 -20.95 -7.84 -6.97
CA ALA A 308 -21.88 -8.52 -6.07
C ALA A 308 -21.33 -9.89 -5.61
N ALA A 309 -20.76 -10.69 -6.51
CA ALA A 309 -20.16 -11.97 -6.19
C ALA A 309 -18.93 -11.84 -5.28
N LEU A 310 -18.14 -10.76 -5.41
CA LEU A 310 -17.00 -10.48 -4.54
C LEU A 310 -17.46 -10.06 -3.13
N LYS A 311 -18.51 -9.24 -3.01
CA LYS A 311 -19.12 -8.88 -1.72
C LYS A 311 -19.72 -10.11 -1.03
N GLU A 312 -20.38 -10.99 -1.78
CA GLU A 312 -20.89 -12.26 -1.27
C GLU A 312 -19.75 -13.16 -0.78
N ALA A 313 -18.69 -13.34 -1.58
CA ALA A 313 -17.51 -14.12 -1.21
C ALA A 313 -16.81 -13.58 0.05
N GLU A 314 -16.74 -12.25 0.23
CA GLU A 314 -16.23 -11.64 1.44
C GLU A 314 -17.10 -11.98 2.68
N ALA A 315 -18.42 -11.86 2.55
CA ALA A 315 -19.37 -12.18 3.62
C ALA A 315 -19.34 -13.67 3.99
N GLU A 316 -19.29 -14.54 2.98
CA GLU A 316 -19.14 -15.98 3.15
C GLU A 316 -17.82 -16.33 3.86
N ALA A 317 -16.71 -15.71 3.45
CA ALA A 317 -15.42 -15.93 4.09
C ALA A 317 -15.43 -15.47 5.57
N LYS A 318 -16.08 -14.34 5.88
CA LYS A 318 -16.26 -13.88 7.27
C LYS A 318 -17.12 -14.85 8.08
N ALA A 319 -18.22 -15.34 7.51
CA ALA A 319 -19.10 -16.32 8.16
C ALA A 319 -18.40 -17.67 8.37
N ALA A 320 -17.66 -18.16 7.37
CA ALA A 320 -16.88 -19.39 7.43
C ALA A 320 -15.78 -19.29 8.49
N ARG A 321 -15.04 -18.18 8.55
CA ARG A 321 -14.03 -17.94 9.60
C ARG A 321 -14.67 -17.92 10.99
N ARG A 322 -15.82 -17.28 11.16
CA ARG A 322 -16.55 -17.27 12.44
C ARG A 322 -17.00 -18.67 12.85
N ALA A 323 -17.60 -19.44 11.93
CA ALA A 323 -17.99 -20.82 12.19
C ALA A 323 -16.78 -21.69 12.57
N ARG A 324 -15.65 -21.47 11.88
CA ARG A 324 -14.42 -22.21 12.15
C ARG A 324 -13.82 -21.86 13.52
N LEU A 325 -13.81 -20.60 13.93
CA LEU A 325 -13.38 -20.21 15.27
C LEU A 325 -14.24 -20.88 16.36
N ILE A 326 -15.56 -20.89 16.20
CA ILE A 326 -16.47 -21.59 17.13
C ILE A 326 -16.11 -23.09 17.23
N GLN A 327 -15.82 -23.74 16.10
CA GLN A 327 -15.38 -25.14 16.09
C GLN A 327 -14.05 -25.34 16.81
N LEU A 328 -13.08 -24.43 16.62
CA LEU A 328 -11.78 -24.49 17.29
C LEU A 328 -11.92 -24.28 18.80
N GLU A 329 -12.73 -23.32 19.23
CA GLU A 329 -13.03 -23.12 20.65
C GLU A 329 -13.70 -24.35 21.28
N GLU A 330 -14.68 -24.94 20.59
CA GLU A 330 -15.36 -26.13 21.10
C GLU A 330 -14.43 -27.34 21.16
N ALA A 331 -13.58 -27.53 20.15
CA ALA A 331 -12.56 -28.57 20.15
C ALA A 331 -11.57 -28.39 21.31
N LEU A 332 -11.09 -27.17 21.55
CA LEU A 332 -10.19 -26.84 22.65
C LEU A 332 -10.83 -27.11 24.02
N ARG A 333 -12.11 -26.76 24.19
CA ARG A 333 -12.87 -27.05 25.43
C ARG A 333 -12.98 -28.54 25.70
N ARG A 334 -13.18 -29.36 24.66
CA ARG A 334 -13.34 -30.82 24.77
C ARG A 334 -12.02 -31.57 25.03
N LEU A 335 -10.86 -30.93 24.83
CA LEU A 335 -9.57 -31.58 25.06
C LEU A 335 -9.38 -31.93 26.54
N PRO A 336 -8.94 -33.17 26.88
CA PRO A 336 -8.74 -33.61 28.26
C PRO A 336 -7.36 -33.19 28.79
N LEU A 337 -7.05 -31.90 28.70
CA LEU A 337 -5.79 -31.27 29.12
C LEU A 337 -6.05 -30.16 30.16
N PRO A 338 -5.05 -29.82 30.99
CA PRO A 338 -5.17 -28.76 31.98
C PRO A 338 -5.37 -27.38 31.37
N GLN A 339 -6.03 -26.49 32.12
CA GLN A 339 -6.33 -25.13 31.65
C GLN A 339 -5.07 -24.33 31.31
N GLU A 340 -3.97 -24.54 32.06
CA GLU A 340 -2.69 -23.88 31.82
C GLU A 340 -2.11 -24.21 30.44
N ALA A 341 -2.29 -25.44 29.95
CA ALA A 341 -1.82 -25.85 28.63
C ALA A 341 -2.68 -25.26 27.50
N LYS A 342 -3.97 -24.99 27.77
CA LYS A 342 -4.91 -24.43 26.79
C LYS A 342 -4.86 -22.91 26.71
N ALA A 343 -4.50 -22.22 27.79
CA ALA A 343 -4.56 -20.77 27.92
C ALA A 343 -3.88 -19.99 26.76
N PRO A 344 -2.69 -20.37 26.26
CA PRO A 344 -2.07 -19.65 25.14
C PRO A 344 -2.89 -19.69 23.84
N LEU A 345 -3.53 -20.83 23.55
CA LEU A 345 -4.39 -20.97 22.38
C LEU A 345 -5.73 -20.23 22.58
N GLU A 346 -6.27 -20.22 23.80
CA GLU A 346 -7.46 -19.44 24.13
C GLU A 346 -7.25 -17.93 23.92
N GLU A 347 -6.07 -17.40 24.29
CA GLU A 347 -5.74 -15.99 24.05
C GLU A 347 -5.62 -15.66 22.56
N SER A 348 -4.98 -16.53 21.79
CA SER A 348 -4.85 -16.38 20.34
C SER A 348 -6.21 -16.47 19.63
N LEU A 349 -7.10 -17.37 20.07
CA LEU A 349 -8.48 -17.46 19.59
C LEU A 349 -9.27 -16.19 19.88
N ARG A 350 -9.17 -15.64 21.10
CA ARG A 350 -9.81 -14.36 21.46
C ARG A 350 -9.33 -13.20 20.59
N LEU A 351 -8.03 -13.12 20.30
CA LEU A 351 -7.50 -12.09 19.40
C LEU A 351 -8.04 -12.24 17.96
N ALA A 352 -8.20 -13.47 17.48
CA ALA A 352 -8.78 -13.75 16.17
C ALA A 352 -10.28 -13.37 16.12
N GLU A 353 -11.03 -13.62 17.20
CA GLU A 353 -12.42 -13.18 17.33
C GLU A 353 -12.54 -11.64 17.37
N GLU A 354 -11.70 -10.97 18.15
CA GLU A 354 -11.63 -9.50 18.18
C GLU A 354 -11.31 -8.94 16.79
N THR A 355 -10.39 -9.59 16.06
CA THR A 355 -10.05 -9.21 14.67
C THR A 355 -11.26 -9.30 13.73
N LEU A 356 -12.04 -10.38 13.79
CA LEU A 356 -13.28 -10.50 12.99
C LEU A 356 -14.33 -9.45 13.39
N ARG A 357 -14.47 -9.20 14.69
CA ARG A 357 -15.45 -8.23 15.21
C ARG A 357 -15.15 -6.80 14.73
N GLU A 358 -13.88 -6.46 14.62
CA GLU A 358 -13.40 -5.17 14.09
C GLU A 358 -13.40 -5.11 12.55
N GLY A 359 -13.87 -6.14 11.86
CA GLY A 359 -14.00 -6.19 10.39
C GLY A 359 -12.80 -6.78 9.64
N GLY A 360 -11.76 -7.20 10.36
CA GLY A 360 -10.57 -7.85 9.80
C GLY A 360 -10.76 -9.34 9.51
N LEU A 361 -9.73 -9.96 8.91
CA LEU A 361 -9.74 -11.37 8.53
C LEU A 361 -8.57 -12.10 9.21
N PRO A 362 -8.80 -12.85 10.31
CA PRO A 362 -7.74 -13.56 10.98
C PRO A 362 -7.22 -14.73 10.14
N ASP A 363 -5.93 -15.03 10.32
CA ASP A 363 -5.33 -16.28 9.86
C ASP A 363 -5.64 -17.39 10.87
N LEU A 364 -6.28 -18.46 10.39
CA LEU A 364 -6.68 -19.60 11.22
C LEU A 364 -5.66 -20.75 11.16
N ALA A 365 -4.75 -20.76 10.19
CA ALA A 365 -3.84 -21.88 9.98
C ALA A 365 -2.91 -22.11 11.18
N ALA A 366 -2.43 -21.02 11.80
CA ALA A 366 -1.62 -21.09 13.01
C ALA A 366 -2.41 -21.70 14.20
N LEU A 367 -3.67 -21.27 14.38
CA LEU A 367 -4.55 -21.75 15.45
C LEU A 367 -4.89 -23.24 15.30
N GLU A 368 -5.13 -23.69 14.07
CA GLU A 368 -5.38 -25.10 13.76
C GLU A 368 -4.16 -25.98 14.06
N ALA A 369 -2.96 -25.50 13.72
CA ALA A 369 -1.72 -26.21 14.00
C ALA A 369 -1.47 -26.34 15.51
N GLU A 370 -1.73 -25.28 16.28
CA GLU A 370 -1.62 -25.30 17.74
C GLU A 370 -2.65 -26.25 18.38
N LEU A 371 -3.90 -26.25 17.91
CA LEU A 371 -4.90 -27.20 18.38
C LEU A 371 -4.50 -28.64 18.10
N SER A 372 -3.99 -28.93 16.90
CA SER A 372 -3.54 -30.27 16.52
C SER A 372 -2.37 -30.74 17.39
N ALA A 373 -1.47 -29.84 17.80
CA ALA A 373 -0.40 -30.16 18.74
C ALA A 373 -0.96 -30.60 20.11
N LEU A 374 -1.94 -29.86 20.64
CA LEU A 374 -2.60 -30.22 21.90
C LEU A 374 -3.40 -31.54 21.79
N GLU A 375 -4.02 -31.82 20.64
CA GLU A 375 -4.68 -33.11 20.39
C GLU A 375 -3.69 -34.28 20.45
N GLU A 376 -2.50 -34.12 19.87
CA GLU A 376 -1.45 -35.14 19.91
C GLU A 376 -0.88 -35.32 21.33
N GLU A 377 -0.73 -34.25 22.11
CA GLU A 377 -0.35 -34.34 23.52
C GLU A 377 -1.39 -35.15 24.32
N ALA A 378 -2.67 -34.89 24.13
CA ALA A 378 -3.75 -35.64 24.78
C ALA A 378 -3.76 -37.13 24.37
N ARG A 379 -3.42 -37.44 23.10
CA ARG A 379 -3.28 -38.83 22.63
C ARG A 379 -2.09 -39.53 23.28
N ARG A 380 -0.93 -38.86 23.35
CA ARG A 380 0.28 -39.40 23.98
C ARG A 380 0.08 -39.75 25.45
N LEU A 381 -0.65 -38.90 26.20
CA LEU A 381 -0.99 -39.21 27.59
C LEU A 381 -1.80 -40.51 27.73
N LYS A 382 -2.73 -40.78 26.80
CA LYS A 382 -3.52 -42.02 26.78
C LYS A 382 -2.67 -43.22 26.42
N GLU A 383 -1.82 -43.11 25.40
CA GLU A 383 -0.90 -44.17 25.00
C GLU A 383 0.08 -44.52 26.12
N GLU A 384 0.59 -43.51 26.82
CA GLU A 384 1.50 -43.71 27.93
C GLU A 384 0.82 -44.41 29.12
N LYS A 385 -0.42 -44.00 29.47
CA LYS A 385 -1.23 -44.72 30.44
C LYS A 385 -1.37 -46.20 30.06
N ALA A 386 -1.68 -46.50 28.80
CA ALA A 386 -1.85 -47.87 28.33
C ALA A 386 -0.54 -48.68 28.45
N ARG A 387 0.59 -48.10 28.05
CA ARG A 387 1.92 -48.73 28.18
C ARG A 387 2.29 -49.00 29.63
N LEU A 388 2.12 -48.02 30.52
CA LEU A 388 2.42 -48.18 31.95
C LEU A 388 1.51 -49.23 32.61
N LEU A 389 0.23 -49.33 32.21
CA LEU A 389 -0.66 -50.39 32.67
C LEU A 389 -0.18 -51.78 32.23
N GLU A 390 0.28 -51.93 30.98
CA GLU A 390 0.85 -53.18 30.48
C GLU A 390 2.12 -53.55 31.26
N GLU A 391 3.03 -52.59 31.47
CA GLU A 391 4.26 -52.78 32.24
C GLU A 391 3.99 -53.19 33.69
N LEU A 392 3.02 -52.54 34.35
CA LEU A 392 2.60 -52.89 35.71
C LEU A 392 1.98 -54.28 35.78
N SER A 393 1.20 -54.69 34.77
CA SER A 393 0.61 -56.03 34.72
C SER A 393 1.67 -57.13 34.63
N ALA A 394 2.79 -56.86 33.94
CA ALA A 394 3.90 -57.80 33.77
C ALA A 394 4.72 -58.03 35.05
N LEU A 395 4.69 -57.10 36.01
CA LEU A 395 5.36 -57.22 37.32
C LEU A 395 4.58 -58.08 38.33
N GLY A 396 3.35 -58.48 38.02
CA GLY A 396 2.56 -59.42 38.84
C GLY A 396 1.83 -58.78 40.05
N GLU A 397 1.52 -59.60 41.07
CA GLU A 397 0.66 -59.25 42.22
C GLU A 397 1.09 -57.97 42.96
N ALA A 398 2.39 -57.70 43.07
CA ALA A 398 2.92 -56.54 43.80
C ALA A 398 2.60 -55.18 43.14
N ALA A 399 2.31 -55.16 41.84
CA ALA A 399 2.03 -53.95 41.06
C ALA A 399 0.52 -53.69 40.85
N LYS A 400 -0.35 -54.65 41.19
CA LYS A 400 -1.83 -54.53 41.09
C LYS A 400 -2.42 -53.24 41.69
N PRO A 401 -2.09 -52.81 42.93
CA PRO A 401 -2.69 -51.62 43.50
C PRO A 401 -2.34 -50.35 42.71
N LEU A 402 -1.11 -50.27 42.17
CA LEU A 402 -0.68 -49.15 41.35
C LEU A 402 -1.34 -49.16 39.95
N ALA A 403 -1.55 -50.35 39.39
CA ALA A 403 -2.26 -50.52 38.13
C ALA A 403 -3.74 -50.12 38.23
N GLU A 404 -4.41 -50.46 39.35
CA GLU A 404 -5.80 -50.05 39.60
C GLU A 404 -5.93 -48.54 39.82
N GLU A 405 -4.97 -47.92 40.52
CA GLU A 405 -4.89 -46.46 40.68
C GLU A 405 -4.73 -45.78 39.32
N LEU A 406 -3.78 -46.22 38.49
CA LEU A 406 -3.54 -45.68 37.14
C LEU A 406 -4.74 -45.87 36.21
N ALA A 407 -5.43 -47.02 36.28
CA ALA A 407 -6.57 -47.33 35.43
C ALA A 407 -7.74 -46.35 35.64
N ARG A 408 -7.94 -45.86 36.87
CA ARG A 408 -9.02 -44.93 37.24
C ARG A 408 -8.75 -43.47 36.88
N LEU A 409 -7.50 -43.12 36.58
CA LEU A 409 -7.12 -41.74 36.28
C LEU A 409 -7.36 -41.42 34.80
N GLU A 410 -7.99 -40.28 34.53
CA GLU A 410 -8.25 -39.79 33.18
C GLU A 410 -8.00 -38.29 33.08
N GLY A 411 -7.71 -37.83 31.86
CA GLY A 411 -7.55 -36.42 31.52
C GLY A 411 -6.57 -35.66 32.41
N GLU A 412 -7.05 -34.58 33.02
CA GLU A 412 -6.24 -33.68 33.83
C GLU A 412 -5.65 -34.36 35.08
N ALA A 413 -6.44 -35.21 35.75
CA ALA A 413 -5.99 -35.99 36.90
C ALA A 413 -4.90 -36.99 36.54
N LEU A 414 -4.97 -37.56 35.33
CA LEU A 414 -3.92 -38.45 34.80
C LEU A 414 -2.61 -37.68 34.57
N ALA A 415 -2.68 -36.51 33.95
CA ALA A 415 -1.50 -35.68 33.67
C ALA A 415 -0.76 -35.28 34.96
N GLN A 416 -1.50 -34.94 36.02
CA GLN A 416 -0.93 -34.53 37.32
C GLN A 416 -0.36 -35.71 38.12
N ALA A 417 -1.01 -36.89 38.08
CA ALA A 417 -0.62 -38.04 38.90
C ALA A 417 0.48 -38.92 38.26
N LEU A 418 0.65 -38.86 36.94
CA LEU A 418 1.61 -39.68 36.19
C LEU A 418 3.05 -39.67 36.76
N PRO A 419 3.64 -38.51 37.11
CA PRO A 419 4.99 -38.46 37.66
C PRO A 419 5.12 -39.23 38.97
N GLY A 420 4.11 -39.14 39.85
CA GLY A 420 4.08 -39.87 41.11
C GLY A 420 3.94 -41.38 40.92
N ILE A 421 3.17 -41.81 39.92
CA ILE A 421 2.98 -43.23 39.57
C ILE A 421 4.29 -43.82 39.02
N ARG A 422 5.00 -43.09 38.15
CA ARG A 422 6.31 -43.51 37.63
C ARG A 422 7.35 -43.70 38.74
N ALA A 423 7.41 -42.79 39.71
CA ALA A 423 8.32 -42.91 40.84
C ALA A 423 8.06 -44.18 41.67
N ARG A 424 6.78 -44.49 41.94
CA ARG A 424 6.38 -45.72 42.65
C ARG A 424 6.66 -46.99 41.84
N TYR A 425 6.51 -46.95 40.52
CA TYR A 425 6.89 -48.05 39.62
C TYR A 425 8.40 -48.35 39.67
N ALA A 426 9.24 -47.31 39.67
CA ALA A 426 10.69 -47.46 39.76
C ALA A 426 11.13 -48.14 41.08
N GLU A 427 10.46 -47.85 42.19
CA GLU A 427 10.68 -48.53 43.47
C GLU A 427 10.29 -50.02 43.41
N LEU A 428 9.18 -50.37 42.76
CA LEU A 428 8.76 -51.77 42.58
C LEU A 428 9.77 -52.58 41.75
N LEU A 429 10.35 -51.97 40.71
CA LEU A 429 11.39 -52.60 39.89
C LEU A 429 12.67 -52.91 40.68
N LYS A 430 13.04 -52.08 41.66
CA LYS A 430 14.20 -52.34 42.53
C LYS A 430 14.01 -53.63 43.36
N GLY A 431 12.77 -54.01 43.67
CA GLY A 431 12.43 -55.22 44.44
C GLY A 431 12.28 -56.51 43.61
N ALA A 432 12.23 -56.44 42.27
CA ALA A 432 11.84 -57.56 41.40
C ALA A 432 12.99 -58.48 40.90
N GLY A 433 14.26 -58.22 41.26
CA GLY A 433 15.42 -59.08 40.96
C GLY A 433 16.49 -58.48 40.03
N GLU A 434 17.76 -58.94 40.14
CA GLU A 434 18.91 -58.35 39.43
C GLU A 434 18.91 -58.54 37.90
N GLU A 435 18.42 -59.68 37.38
CA GLU A 435 18.42 -59.97 35.93
C GLU A 435 17.43 -59.08 35.17
N ALA A 436 16.23 -58.87 35.72
CA ALA A 436 15.24 -57.94 35.19
C ALA A 436 15.78 -56.50 35.18
N ARG A 437 16.50 -56.10 36.24
CA ARG A 437 17.14 -54.78 36.33
C ARG A 437 18.25 -54.59 35.30
N ARG A 438 19.12 -55.59 35.09
CA ARG A 438 20.22 -55.52 34.09
C ARG A 438 19.69 -55.45 32.66
N ALA A 439 18.66 -56.22 32.33
CA ALA A 439 18.03 -56.18 31.01
C ALA A 439 17.44 -54.78 30.72
N ARG A 440 16.79 -54.15 31.71
CA ARG A 440 16.24 -52.79 31.58
C ARG A 440 17.31 -51.70 31.49
N LEU A 441 18.44 -51.83 32.19
CA LEU A 441 19.54 -50.87 32.09
C LEU A 441 20.17 -50.87 30.68
N LEU A 442 20.38 -52.05 30.09
CA LEU A 442 20.88 -52.18 28.71
C LEU A 442 19.89 -51.61 27.68
N GLU A 443 18.59 -51.89 27.84
CA GLU A 443 17.53 -51.30 27.02
C GLU A 443 17.54 -49.76 27.09
N ARG A 444 17.72 -49.19 28.29
CA ARG A 444 17.81 -47.73 28.48
C ARG A 444 19.09 -47.15 27.91
N GLU A 445 20.23 -47.82 28.04
CA GLU A 445 21.49 -47.36 27.45
C GLU A 445 21.40 -47.29 25.91
N THR A 446 20.84 -48.32 25.27
CA THR A 446 20.62 -48.32 23.81
C THR A 446 19.64 -47.23 23.38
N ALA A 447 18.55 -47.03 24.12
CA ALA A 447 17.59 -45.96 23.84
C ALA A 447 18.20 -44.56 24.02
N LEU A 448 19.04 -44.33 25.03
CA LEU A 448 19.72 -43.05 25.24
C LEU A 448 20.70 -42.74 24.11
N ARG A 449 21.49 -43.74 23.66
CA ARG A 449 22.41 -43.56 22.52
C ARG A 449 21.68 -43.17 21.24
N ALA A 450 20.47 -43.69 21.01
CA ALA A 450 19.65 -43.32 19.86
C ALA A 450 19.15 -41.86 19.92
N LEU A 451 18.89 -41.33 21.12
CA LEU A 451 18.37 -39.96 21.32
C LEU A 451 19.47 -38.89 21.41
N LYS A 452 20.69 -39.30 21.77
CA LYS A 452 21.82 -38.40 22.07
C LYS A 452 22.12 -37.39 20.97
N ALA A 453 22.29 -37.85 19.74
CA ALA A 453 22.70 -36.98 18.62
C ALA A 453 21.67 -35.87 18.34
N GLU A 454 20.39 -36.18 18.51
CA GLU A 454 19.31 -35.23 18.30
C GLU A 454 19.12 -34.28 19.48
N ALA A 455 19.28 -34.78 20.71
CA ALA A 455 19.22 -33.97 21.93
C ALA A 455 20.31 -32.91 21.95
N GLU A 456 21.55 -33.29 21.60
CA GLU A 456 22.67 -32.35 21.47
C GLU A 456 22.41 -31.30 20.38
N ALA A 457 21.81 -31.69 19.24
CA ALA A 457 21.48 -30.77 18.14
C ALA A 457 20.38 -29.74 18.49
N LEU A 458 19.53 -30.07 19.47
CA LEU A 458 18.45 -29.22 19.98
C LEU A 458 18.81 -28.50 21.29
N GLY A 459 20.03 -28.67 21.81
CA GLY A 459 20.53 -27.96 22.98
C GLY A 459 20.27 -28.64 24.32
N LEU A 460 19.82 -29.90 24.34
CA LEU A 460 19.52 -30.69 25.54
C LEU A 460 20.72 -31.52 26.03
N GLY A 461 21.92 -30.95 25.95
CA GLY A 461 23.16 -31.67 26.26
C GLY A 461 23.32 -32.00 27.74
N GLU A 462 22.75 -31.18 28.63
CA GLU A 462 22.82 -31.39 30.09
C GLU A 462 21.94 -32.57 30.52
N GLU A 463 20.73 -32.69 29.98
CA GLU A 463 19.78 -33.77 30.27
C GLU A 463 20.29 -35.13 29.76
N VAL A 464 20.99 -35.14 28.62
CA VAL A 464 21.71 -36.34 28.13
C VAL A 464 22.82 -36.71 29.11
N ALA A 465 23.62 -35.74 29.56
CA ALA A 465 24.72 -36.00 30.49
C ALA A 465 24.24 -36.49 31.87
N GLU A 466 23.08 -36.00 32.34
CA GLU A 466 22.43 -36.49 33.56
C GLU A 466 21.95 -37.93 33.41
N ALA A 467 21.31 -38.27 32.28
CA ALA A 467 20.89 -39.64 31.99
C ALA A 467 22.08 -40.61 31.86
N GLU A 468 23.20 -40.16 31.28
CA GLU A 468 24.45 -40.94 31.22
C GLU A 468 25.04 -41.18 32.61
N ARG A 469 25.00 -40.18 33.51
CA ARG A 469 25.46 -40.32 34.91
C ARG A 469 24.60 -41.29 35.70
N ALA A 470 23.28 -41.26 35.52
CA ALA A 470 22.36 -42.17 36.19
C ALA A 470 22.60 -43.64 35.76
N LEU A 471 22.80 -43.89 34.46
CA LEU A 471 23.16 -45.22 33.95
C LEU A 471 24.50 -45.70 34.53
N ALA A 472 25.49 -44.81 34.62
CA ALA A 472 26.80 -45.15 35.20
C ALA A 472 26.73 -45.52 36.69
N GLN A 473 25.73 -45.01 37.42
CA GLN A 473 25.46 -45.34 38.83
C GLN A 473 24.56 -46.58 38.99
N GLY A 474 24.12 -47.21 37.89
CA GLY A 474 23.24 -48.38 37.92
C GLY A 474 21.77 -48.04 38.21
N GLU A 475 21.37 -46.78 38.06
CA GLU A 475 20.00 -46.31 38.16
C GLU A 475 19.32 -46.32 36.79
N LEU A 476 18.00 -46.48 36.77
CA LEU A 476 17.21 -46.42 35.54
C LEU A 476 16.85 -44.95 35.28
N PRO A 477 17.48 -44.27 34.30
CA PRO A 477 17.10 -42.90 33.97
C PRO A 477 15.69 -42.87 33.38
N ASP A 478 14.93 -41.85 33.73
CA ASP A 478 13.65 -41.57 33.07
C ASP A 478 13.90 -40.94 31.69
N LEU A 479 14.15 -41.80 30.69
CA LEU A 479 14.30 -41.36 29.31
C LEU A 479 13.02 -40.79 28.72
N GLU A 480 11.86 -41.00 29.34
CA GLU A 480 10.63 -40.34 28.88
C GLU A 480 10.67 -38.84 29.16
N VAL A 481 11.37 -38.39 30.22
CA VAL A 481 11.60 -36.95 30.43
C VAL A 481 12.46 -36.37 29.30
N LEU A 482 13.55 -37.04 28.93
CA LEU A 482 14.39 -36.62 27.81
C LEU A 482 13.65 -36.65 26.46
N ARG A 483 12.84 -37.69 26.21
CA ARG A 483 11.98 -37.79 25.02
C ARG A 483 10.95 -36.67 24.97
N ARG A 484 10.29 -36.37 26.09
CA ARG A 484 9.34 -35.25 26.19
C ARG A 484 10.04 -33.93 25.91
N ARG A 485 11.19 -33.66 26.53
CA ARG A 485 11.98 -32.44 26.29
C ARG A 485 12.45 -32.32 24.84
N LEU A 486 12.86 -33.43 24.23
CA LEU A 486 13.22 -33.48 22.81
C LEU A 486 12.04 -33.14 21.90
N GLU A 487 10.89 -33.72 22.15
CA GLU A 487 9.65 -33.46 21.42
C GLU A 487 9.19 -32.01 21.64
N GLU A 488 9.24 -31.50 22.87
CA GLU A 488 8.97 -30.09 23.20
C GLU A 488 9.93 -29.15 22.47
N ALA A 489 11.23 -29.44 22.45
CA ALA A 489 12.24 -28.64 21.75
C ALA A 489 12.03 -28.68 20.23
N ARG A 490 11.67 -29.84 19.66
CA ARG A 490 11.30 -29.98 18.25
C ARG A 490 10.03 -29.19 17.92
N ALA A 491 8.99 -29.36 18.73
CA ALA A 491 7.71 -28.68 18.57
C ALA A 491 7.88 -27.17 18.67
N LEU A 492 8.61 -26.69 19.68
CA LEU A 492 8.95 -25.28 19.85
C LEU A 492 9.72 -24.75 18.64
N ARG A 493 10.77 -25.45 18.21
CA ARG A 493 11.57 -25.02 17.04
C ARG A 493 10.76 -25.01 15.76
N ARG A 494 9.91 -26.02 15.55
CA ARG A 494 9.00 -26.08 14.40
C ARG A 494 7.96 -24.96 14.47
N ARG A 495 7.35 -24.71 15.63
CA ARG A 495 6.39 -23.64 15.85
C ARG A 495 7.00 -22.29 15.52
N LEU A 496 8.15 -21.96 16.12
CA LEU A 496 8.87 -20.71 15.84
C LEU A 496 9.24 -20.59 14.35
N ALA A 497 9.62 -21.69 13.70
CA ALA A 497 9.92 -21.68 12.27
C ALA A 497 8.67 -21.45 11.41
N LEU A 498 7.53 -22.04 11.76
CA LEU A 498 6.26 -21.86 11.05
C LEU A 498 5.69 -20.45 11.26
N GLU A 499 5.78 -19.90 12.48
CA GLU A 499 5.42 -18.52 12.81
C GLU A 499 6.25 -17.55 11.96
N GLU A 500 7.57 -17.73 11.91
CA GLU A 500 8.44 -16.91 11.08
C GLU A 500 8.13 -17.10 9.57
N LEU A 501 7.87 -18.33 9.10
CA LEU A 501 7.47 -18.56 7.72
C LEU A 501 6.12 -17.90 7.36
N ALA A 502 5.16 -17.85 8.28
CA ALA A 502 3.90 -17.12 8.09
C ALA A 502 4.13 -15.61 7.99
N ARG A 503 4.98 -15.05 8.86
CA ARG A 503 5.40 -13.65 8.77
C ARG A 503 6.08 -13.35 7.42
N LEU A 504 6.98 -14.23 6.98
CA LEU A 504 7.67 -14.10 5.70
C LEU A 504 6.72 -14.29 4.51
N GLN A 505 5.67 -15.10 4.63
CA GLN A 505 4.64 -15.25 3.60
C GLN A 505 3.91 -13.93 3.35
N ALA A 506 3.43 -13.26 4.41
CA ALA A 506 2.77 -11.97 4.28
C ALA A 506 3.67 -10.94 3.57
N LEU A 507 4.97 -10.94 3.88
CA LEU A 507 5.94 -10.13 3.14
C LEU A 507 6.10 -10.58 1.69
N ALA A 508 6.15 -11.88 1.41
CA ALA A 508 6.30 -12.42 0.06
C ALA A 508 5.11 -12.08 -0.85
N GLU A 509 3.89 -12.08 -0.32
CA GLU A 509 2.67 -11.69 -1.03
C GLU A 509 2.75 -10.24 -1.52
N ARG A 510 3.28 -9.34 -0.69
CA ARG A 510 3.55 -7.94 -1.08
C ARG A 510 4.53 -7.85 -2.25
N PHE A 511 5.55 -8.71 -2.30
CA PHE A 511 6.54 -8.73 -3.38
C PHE A 511 6.12 -9.55 -4.60
N ARG A 512 4.88 -10.05 -4.68
CA ARG A 512 4.38 -10.82 -5.84
C ARG A 512 4.72 -10.17 -7.20
N PRO A 513 4.52 -8.85 -7.41
CA PRO A 513 4.87 -8.18 -8.68
C PRO A 513 6.37 -8.19 -9.02
N LEU A 514 7.24 -8.32 -8.02
CA LEU A 514 8.70 -8.30 -8.17
C LEU A 514 9.33 -9.70 -8.08
N GLY A 515 8.52 -10.77 -8.21
CA GLY A 515 8.99 -12.16 -8.18
C GLY A 515 8.77 -12.88 -6.84
N GLY A 516 7.90 -12.36 -5.97
CA GLY A 516 7.51 -13.00 -4.71
C GLY A 516 6.84 -14.37 -4.89
N GLU A 517 6.29 -14.70 -6.06
CA GLU A 517 5.67 -16.01 -6.33
C GLU A 517 6.63 -17.19 -6.14
N ALA A 518 7.89 -17.03 -6.53
CA ALA A 518 8.90 -18.06 -6.32
C ALA A 518 9.18 -18.29 -4.82
N VAL A 519 9.12 -17.21 -4.03
CA VAL A 519 9.29 -17.27 -2.58
C VAL A 519 8.08 -17.92 -1.93
N LEU A 520 6.85 -17.60 -2.36
CA LEU A 520 5.63 -18.23 -1.86
C LEU A 520 5.65 -19.75 -2.07
N LYS A 521 6.03 -20.22 -3.27
CA LYS A 521 6.21 -21.65 -3.55
C LYS A 521 7.30 -22.28 -2.67
N ALA A 522 8.39 -21.56 -2.43
CA ALA A 522 9.45 -22.04 -1.54
C ALA A 522 8.98 -22.13 -0.08
N ILE A 523 8.13 -21.20 0.38
CA ILE A 523 7.52 -21.24 1.72
C ILE A 523 6.60 -22.46 1.87
N GLU A 524 5.75 -22.73 0.88
CA GLU A 524 4.88 -23.92 0.88
C GLU A 524 5.70 -25.22 0.98
N ALA A 525 6.78 -25.32 0.20
CA ALA A 525 7.69 -26.46 0.26
C ALA A 525 8.41 -26.58 1.62
N GLU A 526 8.82 -25.45 2.22
CA GLU A 526 9.49 -25.43 3.52
C GLU A 526 8.55 -25.85 4.66
N ARG A 527 7.28 -25.45 4.60
CA ARG A 527 6.23 -25.81 5.58
C ARG A 527 5.95 -27.30 5.65
N GLN A 528 6.15 -28.03 4.56
CA GLN A 528 5.96 -29.48 4.50
C GLN A 528 7.07 -30.26 5.21
N LYS A 529 8.21 -29.61 5.53
CA LYS A 529 9.32 -30.27 6.20
C LYS A 529 9.03 -30.49 7.68
N PRO A 530 9.56 -31.56 8.29
CA PRO A 530 9.38 -31.83 9.72
C PRO A 530 10.02 -30.76 10.61
N LEU A 531 11.13 -30.16 10.15
CA LEU A 531 11.81 -29.03 10.78
C LEU A 531 12.07 -27.96 9.70
N PRO A 532 11.14 -27.01 9.54
CA PRO A 532 11.29 -25.93 8.56
C PRO A 532 12.47 -25.02 8.92
N ASP A 533 13.19 -24.51 7.91
CA ASP A 533 14.21 -23.47 8.08
C ASP A 533 13.78 -22.16 7.38
N PRO A 534 13.46 -21.09 8.13
CA PRO A 534 13.06 -19.82 7.55
C PRO A 534 14.23 -19.02 6.94
N ALA A 535 15.49 -19.36 7.24
CA ALA A 535 16.65 -18.55 6.84
C ALA A 535 16.83 -18.38 5.31
N PRO A 536 16.64 -19.41 4.47
CA PRO A 536 16.70 -19.26 3.01
C PRO A 536 15.61 -18.32 2.47
N ILE A 537 14.39 -18.41 3.02
CA ILE A 537 13.26 -17.55 2.66
C ILE A 537 13.55 -16.09 3.04
N ALA A 538 14.03 -15.86 4.26
CA ALA A 538 14.40 -14.52 4.73
C ALA A 538 15.48 -13.87 3.83
N ARG A 539 16.49 -14.65 3.40
CA ARG A 539 17.52 -14.17 2.46
C ARG A 539 16.95 -13.84 1.08
N ALA A 540 16.04 -14.67 0.56
CA ALA A 540 15.37 -14.41 -0.71
C ALA A 540 14.54 -13.11 -0.66
N LEU A 541 13.79 -12.89 0.43
CA LEU A 541 13.04 -11.66 0.64
C LEU A 541 13.95 -10.44 0.83
N GLN A 542 15.08 -10.59 1.52
CA GLN A 542 16.07 -9.52 1.62
C GLN A 542 16.66 -9.15 0.25
N ALA A 543 16.86 -10.12 -0.65
CA ALA A 543 17.27 -9.86 -2.01
C ALA A 543 16.20 -9.10 -2.81
N LEU A 544 14.92 -9.44 -2.63
CA LEU A 544 13.80 -8.71 -3.24
C LEU A 544 13.69 -7.27 -2.71
N LYS A 545 13.87 -7.05 -1.39
CA LYS A 545 13.92 -5.71 -0.78
C LYS A 545 15.05 -4.87 -1.39
N ARG A 546 16.27 -5.41 -1.48
CA ARG A 546 17.40 -4.72 -2.11
C ARG A 546 17.14 -4.41 -3.59
N ARG A 547 16.46 -5.30 -4.30
CA ARG A 547 16.06 -5.07 -5.70
C ARG A 547 15.05 -3.94 -5.83
N LEU A 548 14.09 -3.85 -4.92
CA LEU A 548 13.13 -2.73 -4.85
C LEU A 548 13.86 -1.41 -4.58
N GLU A 549 14.76 -1.36 -3.60
CA GLU A 549 15.57 -0.17 -3.30
C GLU A 549 16.44 0.25 -4.50
N ALA A 550 17.09 -0.70 -5.17
CA ALA A 550 17.84 -0.42 -6.38
C ALA A 550 16.96 0.16 -7.50
N LYS A 551 15.75 -0.38 -7.70
CA LYS A 551 14.77 0.17 -8.65
C LYS A 551 14.33 1.58 -8.26
N ARG A 552 14.07 1.86 -6.99
CA ARG A 552 13.74 3.22 -6.52
C ARG A 552 14.87 4.20 -6.82
N GLN A 553 16.12 3.83 -6.55
CA GLN A 553 17.27 4.68 -6.87
C GLN A 553 17.40 4.91 -8.39
N GLU A 554 17.28 3.86 -9.19
CA GLU A 554 17.30 3.95 -10.66
C GLU A 554 16.21 4.89 -11.16
N LEU A 555 14.95 4.69 -10.75
CA LEU A 555 13.83 5.55 -11.15
C LEU A 555 13.99 6.98 -10.67
N GLY A 556 14.53 7.21 -9.47
CA GLY A 556 14.82 8.55 -8.97
C GLY A 556 15.78 9.31 -9.88
N THR A 557 16.83 8.64 -10.36
CA THR A 557 17.77 9.24 -11.33
C THR A 557 17.14 9.47 -12.71
N ARG A 558 16.36 8.51 -13.21
CA ARG A 558 15.67 8.63 -14.50
C ARG A 558 14.61 9.74 -14.49
N LEU A 559 13.81 9.83 -13.43
CA LEU A 559 12.82 10.90 -13.24
C LEU A 559 13.48 12.28 -13.19
N ALA A 560 14.58 12.42 -12.45
CA ALA A 560 15.32 13.67 -12.40
C ALA A 560 15.86 14.07 -13.79
N ALA A 561 16.37 13.11 -14.57
CA ALA A 561 16.84 13.35 -15.93
C ALA A 561 15.68 13.71 -16.88
N PHE A 562 14.55 13.01 -16.78
CA PHE A 562 13.34 13.27 -17.55
C PHE A 562 12.84 14.69 -17.31
N PHE A 563 12.61 15.10 -16.05
CA PHE A 563 12.09 16.43 -15.74
C PHE A 563 13.05 17.56 -16.15
N ARG A 564 14.36 17.34 -16.08
CA ARG A 564 15.36 18.31 -16.61
C ARG A 564 15.23 18.52 -18.11
N ARG A 565 14.97 17.45 -18.87
CA ARG A 565 14.78 17.51 -20.34
C ARG A 565 13.41 18.05 -20.74
N TYR A 566 12.38 17.75 -19.96
CA TYR A 566 11.02 18.20 -20.21
C TYR A 566 10.78 19.68 -19.90
N ALA A 567 11.42 20.24 -18.86
CA ALA A 567 11.23 21.65 -18.46
C ALA A 567 11.30 22.68 -19.61
N PRO A 568 12.27 22.64 -20.55
CA PRO A 568 12.32 23.59 -21.69
C PRO A 568 11.27 23.33 -22.79
N LEU A 569 10.45 22.29 -22.65
CA LEU A 569 9.44 21.84 -23.62
C LEU A 569 8.00 22.04 -23.10
N GLU A 570 7.82 22.36 -21.82
CA GLU A 570 6.52 22.42 -21.14
C GLU A 570 5.50 23.37 -21.81
N GLY A 571 6.00 24.43 -22.49
CA GLY A 571 5.18 25.42 -23.19
C GLY A 571 4.85 25.12 -24.66
N LEU A 572 5.34 24.02 -25.24
CA LEU A 572 5.08 23.68 -26.64
C LEU A 572 3.63 23.25 -26.83
N LYS A 573 2.90 23.89 -27.75
CA LYS A 573 1.53 23.49 -28.10
C LYS A 573 1.57 22.43 -29.21
N SER A 574 1.77 21.16 -28.84
CA SER A 574 1.68 20.02 -29.76
C SER A 574 0.78 18.90 -29.23
N ASP A 575 0.34 17.99 -30.10
CA ASP A 575 -0.45 16.83 -29.69
C ASP A 575 0.37 15.87 -28.82
N THR A 576 1.68 15.77 -29.07
CA THR A 576 2.61 15.03 -28.23
C THR A 576 2.71 15.63 -26.82
N GLN A 577 2.70 16.97 -26.70
CA GLN A 577 2.62 17.63 -25.39
C GLN A 577 1.32 17.29 -24.65
N ARG A 578 0.18 17.25 -25.35
CA ARG A 578 -1.11 16.86 -24.76
C ARG A 578 -1.08 15.41 -24.23
N ARG A 579 -0.37 14.51 -24.93
CA ARG A 579 -0.18 13.11 -24.50
C ARG A 579 0.76 12.98 -23.30
N ILE A 580 1.81 13.81 -23.22
CA ILE A 580 2.80 13.77 -22.12
C ILE A 580 2.25 14.35 -20.82
N ARG A 581 1.40 15.39 -20.90
CA ARG A 581 0.94 16.14 -19.73
C ARG A 581 0.30 15.26 -18.64
N PRO A 582 -0.62 14.32 -18.93
CA PRO A 582 -1.16 13.43 -17.91
C PRO A 582 -0.09 12.56 -17.23
N LEU A 583 0.91 12.09 -17.99
CA LEU A 583 2.03 11.32 -17.43
C LEU A 583 2.91 12.19 -16.53
N VAL A 584 3.13 13.44 -16.89
CA VAL A 584 3.90 14.40 -16.07
C VAL A 584 3.19 14.70 -14.74
N GLU A 585 1.87 14.92 -14.78
CA GLU A 585 1.06 15.16 -13.58
C GLU A 585 1.03 13.93 -12.65
N PHE A 586 1.12 12.72 -13.20
CA PHE A 586 1.29 11.49 -12.43
C PHE A 586 2.71 11.32 -11.86
N LEU A 587 3.75 11.56 -12.66
CA LEU A 587 5.15 11.31 -12.28
C LEU A 587 5.69 12.32 -11.27
N ARG A 588 5.15 13.53 -11.22
CA ARG A 588 5.58 14.61 -10.31
C ARG A 588 5.32 14.30 -8.82
N PRO A 589 4.11 13.87 -8.39
CA PRO A 589 3.90 13.36 -7.04
C PRO A 589 4.63 12.04 -6.81
N ALA A 590 4.71 11.16 -7.81
CA ALA A 590 5.43 9.89 -7.70
C ALA A 590 6.91 10.07 -7.35
N GLN A 591 7.57 11.09 -7.92
CA GLN A 591 8.97 11.42 -7.61
C GLN A 591 9.16 11.75 -6.12
N LYS A 592 8.20 12.42 -5.48
CA LYS A 592 8.27 12.79 -4.06
C LYS A 592 7.96 11.60 -3.14
N ALA A 593 7.10 10.69 -3.58
CA ALA A 593 6.67 9.53 -2.80
C ALA A 593 7.53 8.27 -3.04
N LEU A 594 8.49 8.30 -3.98
CA LEU A 594 9.22 7.12 -4.47
C LEU A 594 9.84 6.23 -3.38
N ASP A 595 10.34 6.85 -2.30
CA ASP A 595 10.96 6.13 -1.18
C ASP A 595 9.94 5.35 -0.33
N ARG A 596 8.66 5.70 -0.40
CA ARG A 596 7.54 5.08 0.33
C ARG A 596 6.70 4.14 -0.53
N LEU A 597 6.81 4.23 -1.87
CA LEU A 597 6.02 3.41 -2.78
C LEU A 597 6.37 1.93 -2.69
N GLY A 598 5.36 1.07 -2.55
CA GLY A 598 5.52 -0.38 -2.58
C GLY A 598 5.94 -0.94 -3.94
N PRO A 599 6.12 -2.28 -4.04
CA PRO A 599 6.49 -2.97 -5.26
C PRO A 599 5.61 -2.66 -6.47
N ARG A 600 4.31 -2.46 -6.29
CA ARG A 600 3.38 -2.17 -7.39
C ARG A 600 3.56 -0.74 -7.86
N GLY A 601 3.53 0.22 -6.94
CA GLY A 601 3.71 1.63 -7.26
C GLY A 601 5.03 1.89 -7.99
N VAL A 602 6.13 1.23 -7.59
CA VAL A 602 7.43 1.36 -8.29
C VAL A 602 7.36 0.86 -9.74
N LEU A 603 6.68 -0.25 -10.00
CA LEU A 603 6.51 -0.78 -11.37
C LEU A 603 5.58 0.09 -12.22
N GLU A 604 4.55 0.67 -11.61
CA GLU A 604 3.65 1.62 -12.28
C GLU A 604 4.40 2.88 -12.70
N VAL A 605 5.23 3.43 -11.81
CA VAL A 605 6.11 4.56 -12.11
C VAL A 605 7.10 4.21 -13.21
N GLU A 606 7.69 3.01 -13.19
CA GLU A 606 8.59 2.54 -14.25
C GLU A 606 7.88 2.50 -15.62
N ARG A 607 6.65 1.98 -15.67
CA ARG A 607 5.84 1.92 -16.90
C ARG A 607 5.46 3.31 -17.40
N ALA A 608 4.95 4.17 -16.53
CA ALA A 608 4.56 5.53 -16.89
C ALA A 608 5.77 6.38 -17.32
N LEU A 609 6.90 6.22 -16.65
CA LEU A 609 8.16 6.90 -17.02
C LEU A 609 8.67 6.43 -18.38
N ALA A 610 8.61 5.13 -18.68
CA ALA A 610 8.99 4.61 -19.99
C ALA A 610 8.13 5.23 -21.11
N GLN A 611 6.81 5.30 -20.92
CA GLN A 611 5.89 5.95 -21.86
C GLN A 611 6.19 7.45 -22.02
N ALA A 612 6.47 8.12 -20.90
CA ALA A 612 6.80 9.55 -20.91
C ALA A 612 8.14 9.82 -21.61
N GLU A 613 9.15 8.96 -21.41
CA GLU A 613 10.45 9.05 -22.06
C GLU A 613 10.36 8.83 -23.58
N GLU A 614 9.48 7.94 -24.05
CA GLU A 614 9.20 7.74 -25.48
C GLU A 614 8.55 8.99 -26.09
N ALA A 615 7.47 9.48 -25.48
CA ALA A 615 6.79 10.67 -25.96
C ALA A 615 7.68 11.92 -25.88
N LEU A 616 8.54 12.04 -24.86
CA LEU A 616 9.52 13.12 -24.76
C LEU A 616 10.49 13.15 -25.94
N LYS A 617 10.94 11.98 -26.44
CA LYS A 617 11.78 11.91 -27.64
C LYS A 617 11.03 12.39 -28.89
N GLU A 618 9.73 12.12 -28.98
CA GLU A 618 8.87 12.65 -30.06
C GLU A 618 8.77 14.18 -29.96
N LEU A 619 8.53 14.71 -28.76
CA LEU A 619 8.42 16.15 -28.51
C LEU A 619 9.73 16.91 -28.78
N GLU A 620 10.88 16.33 -28.40
CA GLU A 620 12.19 16.89 -28.72
C GLU A 620 12.41 16.97 -30.23
N LYS A 621 12.03 15.93 -30.99
CA LYS A 621 12.10 15.96 -32.46
C LYS A 621 11.17 17.00 -33.06
N GLU A 622 9.96 17.15 -32.54
CA GLU A 622 9.01 18.19 -32.97
C GLU A 622 9.59 19.59 -32.75
N LYS A 623 10.20 19.83 -31.57
CA LYS A 623 10.87 21.11 -31.30
C LYS A 623 12.05 21.34 -32.23
N GLU A 624 12.90 20.33 -32.45
CA GLU A 624 14.02 20.46 -33.38
C GLU A 624 13.54 20.74 -34.82
N ALA A 625 12.45 20.10 -35.26
CA ALA A 625 11.86 20.36 -36.57
C ALA A 625 11.29 21.78 -36.65
N ALA A 626 10.58 22.24 -35.60
CA ALA A 626 10.09 23.62 -35.52
C ALA A 626 11.25 24.63 -35.53
N ASP A 627 12.31 24.39 -34.76
CA ASP A 627 13.50 25.25 -34.71
C ASP A 627 14.25 25.26 -36.04
N ARG A 628 14.27 24.15 -36.80
CA ARG A 628 14.83 24.10 -38.16
C ARG A 628 13.98 24.89 -39.15
N LEU A 629 12.66 24.70 -39.14
CA LEU A 629 11.74 25.46 -39.99
C LEU A 629 11.82 26.97 -39.70
N LEU A 630 11.90 27.36 -38.43
CA LEU A 630 12.11 28.75 -38.01
C LEU A 630 13.42 29.34 -38.53
N LYS A 631 14.49 28.53 -38.61
CA LYS A 631 15.79 28.94 -39.18
C LYS A 631 15.77 29.00 -40.71
N GLU A 632 15.02 28.11 -41.35
CA GLU A 632 14.91 28.02 -42.82
C GLU A 632 13.98 29.08 -43.40
N LEU A 633 12.89 29.44 -42.71
CA LEU A 633 11.90 30.42 -43.17
C LEU A 633 12.33 31.90 -42.98
N GLY A 634 13.45 32.19 -42.32
CA GLY A 634 13.83 33.57 -42.01
C GLY A 634 12.75 34.34 -41.24
N GLN A 635 13.02 35.57 -40.80
CA GLN A 635 11.96 36.40 -40.18
C GLN A 635 11.00 36.98 -41.24
N GLU A 636 11.48 37.16 -42.48
CA GLU A 636 10.73 37.83 -43.56
C GLU A 636 9.70 36.91 -44.25
N ASP A 637 10.01 35.63 -44.51
CA ASP A 637 9.02 34.73 -45.14
C ASP A 637 7.97 34.21 -44.15
N LEU A 638 8.27 34.25 -42.85
CA LEU A 638 7.34 33.87 -41.78
C LEU A 638 6.27 34.94 -41.54
N GLU A 639 6.65 36.22 -41.62
CA GLU A 639 5.68 37.33 -41.66
C GLU A 639 4.84 37.27 -42.95
N ALA A 640 5.41 36.91 -44.09
CA ALA A 640 4.67 36.74 -45.34
C ALA A 640 3.70 35.54 -45.32
N LEU A 641 4.08 34.42 -44.71
CA LEU A 641 3.23 33.24 -44.54
C LEU A 641 2.12 33.47 -43.50
N LEU A 642 2.43 34.13 -42.38
CA LEU A 642 1.41 34.54 -41.41
C LEU A 642 0.44 35.57 -42.01
N SER A 643 0.94 36.52 -42.80
CA SER A 643 0.09 37.45 -43.57
C SER A 643 -0.76 36.76 -44.64
N SER A 644 -0.37 35.56 -45.11
CA SER A 644 -1.14 34.75 -46.06
C SER A 644 -2.15 33.81 -45.40
N LEU A 645 -1.88 33.38 -44.15
CA LEU A 645 -2.78 32.59 -43.31
C LEU A 645 -3.79 33.47 -42.56
N GLU A 646 -3.48 34.75 -42.37
CA GLU A 646 -4.42 35.82 -42.07
C GLU A 646 -5.24 36.17 -43.34
N ALA A 647 -5.99 35.20 -43.86
CA ALA A 647 -7.16 35.53 -44.65
C ALA A 647 -8.18 36.18 -43.67
N PRO A 648 -8.63 37.42 -43.90
CA PRO A 648 -9.48 38.11 -42.93
C PRO A 648 -10.90 37.52 -42.97
N GLY A 649 -11.16 36.61 -42.04
CA GLY A 649 -12.50 36.20 -41.62
C GLY A 649 -13.08 37.11 -40.53
N GLY A 650 -12.66 38.38 -40.46
CA GLY A 650 -13.29 39.41 -39.63
C GLY A 650 -13.81 40.51 -40.54
N GLU A 651 -15.12 40.77 -40.52
CA GLU A 651 -15.70 41.93 -41.19
C GLU A 651 -14.95 43.19 -40.73
N ARG A 652 -14.40 43.96 -41.68
CA ARG A 652 -13.78 45.24 -41.35
C ARG A 652 -14.83 46.10 -40.63
N PRO A 653 -14.51 46.68 -39.45
CA PRO A 653 -15.47 47.48 -38.72
C PRO A 653 -15.86 48.70 -39.56
N ASP A 654 -17.17 48.93 -39.69
CA ASP A 654 -17.67 50.14 -40.34
C ASP A 654 -17.32 51.36 -39.47
N LEU A 655 -16.49 52.25 -40.03
CA LEU A 655 -16.08 53.50 -39.39
C LEU A 655 -17.00 54.67 -39.75
N SER A 656 -18.06 54.44 -40.54
CA SER A 656 -19.05 55.47 -40.90
C SER A 656 -19.62 56.26 -39.72
N PRO A 657 -19.91 55.66 -38.53
CA PRO A 657 -20.38 56.40 -37.36
C PRO A 657 -19.39 57.43 -36.81
N LEU A 658 -18.09 57.25 -37.11
CA LEU A 658 -17.00 58.09 -36.62
C LEU A 658 -16.59 59.19 -37.62
N ARG A 659 -17.22 59.25 -38.81
CA ARG A 659 -16.96 60.26 -39.84
C ARG A 659 -17.72 61.55 -39.58
N LEU A 660 -17.19 62.38 -38.68
CA LEU A 660 -17.72 63.71 -38.39
C LEU A 660 -17.05 64.78 -39.30
N PRO A 661 -17.72 65.90 -39.60
CA PRO A 661 -17.23 66.93 -40.55
C PRO A 661 -15.84 67.49 -40.23
N GLU A 662 -15.46 67.51 -38.96
CA GLU A 662 -14.23 68.10 -38.42
C GLU A 662 -13.16 67.03 -38.08
N VAL A 663 -13.34 65.80 -38.57
CA VAL A 663 -12.33 64.71 -38.48
C VAL A 663 -11.49 64.72 -39.75
N LYS A 664 -10.23 65.13 -39.63
CA LYS A 664 -9.28 65.29 -40.74
C LYS A 664 -8.73 63.99 -41.29
N ALA A 665 -8.64 62.96 -40.45
CA ALA A 665 -8.20 61.63 -40.83
C ALA A 665 -8.87 60.61 -39.91
N LEU A 666 -9.33 59.50 -40.47
CA LEU A 666 -9.95 58.40 -39.75
C LEU A 666 -9.66 57.09 -40.46
N GLY A 667 -9.22 56.09 -39.71
CA GLY A 667 -8.97 54.74 -40.20
C GLY A 667 -8.49 53.84 -39.08
N LEU A 668 -8.20 52.59 -39.41
CA LEU A 668 -7.55 51.66 -38.50
C LEU A 668 -6.05 51.93 -38.42
N LEU A 669 -5.40 51.51 -37.34
CA LEU A 669 -3.96 51.70 -37.14
C LEU A 669 -3.10 51.19 -38.31
N ASP A 670 -3.56 50.16 -39.01
CA ASP A 670 -2.89 49.56 -40.17
C ASP A 670 -3.32 50.16 -41.53
N ASP A 671 -4.32 51.05 -41.55
CA ASP A 671 -4.78 51.71 -42.78
C ASP A 671 -3.76 52.74 -43.30
N PRO A 672 -3.77 53.07 -44.61
CA PRO A 672 -2.94 54.12 -45.19
C PRO A 672 -3.47 55.50 -44.80
N LEU A 673 -3.15 55.91 -43.57
CA LEU A 673 -3.49 57.23 -43.03
C LEU A 673 -2.43 58.28 -43.40
N PRO A 674 -2.82 59.56 -43.57
CA PRO A 674 -1.89 60.68 -43.74
C PRO A 674 -1.20 61.07 -42.42
N LEU A 675 -0.73 60.07 -41.67
CA LEU A 675 -0.09 60.19 -40.35
C LEU A 675 1.18 59.33 -40.30
N PRO A 676 2.18 59.71 -39.49
CA PRO A 676 3.45 58.98 -39.41
C PRO A 676 3.28 57.64 -38.68
N ARG A 677 3.14 56.55 -39.45
CA ARG A 677 2.87 55.18 -38.97
C ARG A 677 3.85 54.63 -37.93
N PRO A 678 5.18 54.79 -38.06
CA PRO A 678 6.13 54.25 -37.07
C PRO A 678 5.88 54.81 -35.66
N GLN A 679 5.53 56.09 -35.57
CA GLN A 679 5.26 56.80 -34.33
C GLN A 679 3.91 56.38 -33.72
N LEU A 680 2.90 56.14 -34.56
CA LEU A 680 1.60 55.61 -34.11
C LEU A 680 1.72 54.19 -33.54
N LYS A 681 2.49 53.31 -34.20
CA LYS A 681 2.73 51.94 -33.72
C LYS A 681 3.55 51.94 -32.43
N ALA A 682 4.55 52.80 -32.31
CA ALA A 682 5.32 52.97 -31.07
C ALA A 682 4.45 53.47 -29.91
N LEU A 683 3.55 54.43 -30.16
CA LEU A 683 2.60 54.92 -29.16
C LEU A 683 1.62 53.82 -28.72
N HIS A 684 1.05 53.07 -29.66
CA HIS A 684 0.16 51.96 -29.35
C HIS A 684 0.85 50.86 -28.52
N GLN A 685 2.09 50.48 -28.88
CA GLN A 685 2.88 49.51 -28.12
C GLN A 685 3.18 50.00 -26.70
N ALA A 686 3.48 51.29 -26.52
CA ALA A 686 3.70 51.87 -25.20
C ALA A 686 2.43 51.85 -24.34
N LEU A 687 1.25 52.09 -24.93
CA LEU A 687 -0.03 51.99 -24.24
C LEU A 687 -0.37 50.54 -23.84
N LYS A 688 -0.12 49.56 -24.72
CA LYS A 688 -0.30 48.13 -24.40
C LYS A 688 0.65 47.64 -23.31
N ALA A 689 1.90 48.12 -23.31
CA ALA A 689 2.84 47.84 -22.24
C ALA A 689 2.39 48.45 -20.89
N LEU A 690 1.74 49.61 -20.93
CA LEU A 690 1.17 50.25 -19.75
C LEU A 690 -0.05 49.47 -19.22
N GLU A 691 -0.99 49.06 -20.09
CA GLU A 691 -2.12 48.17 -19.72
C GLU A 691 -1.65 46.86 -19.07
N ALA A 692 -0.62 46.23 -19.63
CA ALA A 692 -0.05 45.00 -19.09
C ALA A 692 0.63 45.20 -17.72
N ALA A 693 1.19 46.38 -17.47
CA ALA A 693 1.83 46.72 -16.21
C ALA A 693 0.83 47.14 -15.12
N THR A 694 -0.28 47.79 -15.48
CA THR A 694 -1.30 48.26 -14.53
C THR A 694 -2.43 47.27 -14.30
N GLY A 695 -2.67 46.35 -15.24
CA GLY A 695 -3.79 45.39 -15.19
C GLY A 695 -5.16 46.03 -15.45
N GLU A 696 -5.20 47.32 -15.83
CA GLU A 696 -6.42 48.06 -16.17
C GLU A 696 -6.45 48.35 -17.67
N ALA A 697 -7.60 48.15 -18.31
CA ALA A 697 -7.81 48.52 -19.69
C ALA A 697 -7.82 50.05 -19.82
N LEU A 698 -6.96 50.60 -20.69
CA LEU A 698 -6.91 52.03 -20.91
C LEU A 698 -8.03 52.45 -21.85
N GLY A 699 -8.71 53.54 -21.51
CA GLY A 699 -9.67 54.19 -22.39
C GLY A 699 -9.01 54.83 -23.63
N PRO A 700 -9.75 55.63 -24.42
CA PRO A 700 -9.20 56.31 -25.59
C PRO A 700 -8.02 57.21 -25.21
N ALA A 701 -6.88 57.02 -25.88
CA ALA A 701 -5.68 57.84 -25.71
C ALA A 701 -5.79 59.11 -26.56
N LEU A 702 -5.56 60.25 -25.92
CA LEU A 702 -5.63 61.58 -26.55
C LEU A 702 -4.26 62.25 -26.52
N VAL A 703 -3.71 62.54 -27.69
CA VAL A 703 -2.48 63.32 -27.85
C VAL A 703 -2.83 64.65 -28.49
N ARG A 704 -2.59 65.75 -27.76
CA ARG A 704 -2.79 67.10 -28.28
C ARG A 704 -1.64 67.47 -29.22
N LEU A 705 -1.99 67.81 -30.46
CA LEU A 705 -1.10 68.37 -31.47
C LEU A 705 -1.48 69.84 -31.70
N ASP A 706 -0.58 70.65 -32.26
CA ASP A 706 -0.85 72.08 -32.49
C ASP A 706 -2.02 72.27 -33.47
N GLY A 707 -3.22 72.49 -32.92
CA GLY A 707 -4.46 72.72 -33.65
C GLY A 707 -5.35 71.48 -33.87
N SER A 708 -5.03 70.31 -33.31
CA SER A 708 -5.86 69.09 -33.40
C SER A 708 -5.53 68.06 -32.31
N TYR A 709 -6.38 67.05 -32.17
CA TYR A 709 -6.21 65.91 -31.27
C TYR A 709 -6.01 64.64 -32.09
N LEU A 710 -4.95 63.91 -31.80
CA LEU A 710 -4.79 62.54 -32.25
C LEU A 710 -5.46 61.62 -31.22
N VAL A 711 -6.44 60.85 -31.67
CA VAL A 711 -7.20 59.89 -30.86
C VAL A 711 -6.81 58.48 -31.29
N LEU A 712 -6.47 57.64 -30.31
CA LEU A 712 -6.16 56.22 -30.47
C LEU A 712 -7.06 55.44 -29.52
N ALA A 713 -7.97 54.63 -30.05
CA ALA A 713 -8.98 53.97 -29.23
C ALA A 713 -9.37 52.58 -29.76
N PRO A 714 -9.69 51.63 -28.86
CA PRO A 714 -10.28 50.37 -29.26
C PRO A 714 -11.71 50.58 -29.78
N TRP A 715 -12.01 50.06 -30.97
CA TRP A 715 -13.31 50.09 -31.63
C TRP A 715 -13.62 48.73 -32.24
N ARG A 716 -14.63 48.04 -31.69
CA ARG A 716 -15.12 46.72 -32.17
C ARG A 716 -13.99 45.70 -32.43
N GLY A 717 -13.03 45.62 -31.51
CA GLY A 717 -11.90 44.69 -31.60
C GLY A 717 -10.71 45.16 -32.44
N HIS A 718 -10.76 46.37 -33.01
CA HIS A 718 -9.67 46.99 -33.78
C HIS A 718 -9.23 48.33 -33.18
N GLU A 719 -8.03 48.79 -33.51
CA GLU A 719 -7.51 50.08 -33.04
C GLU A 719 -7.83 51.17 -34.07
N ALA A 720 -8.78 52.05 -33.72
CA ALA A 720 -9.14 53.20 -34.52
C ALA A 720 -8.20 54.38 -34.23
N VAL A 721 -7.76 55.04 -35.30
CA VAL A 721 -6.92 56.23 -35.25
C VAL A 721 -7.65 57.37 -35.94
N ALA A 722 -7.77 58.51 -35.24
CA ALA A 722 -8.38 59.70 -35.80
C ALA A 722 -7.60 60.97 -35.49
N LEU A 723 -7.61 61.92 -36.42
CA LEU A 723 -7.14 63.28 -36.21
C LEU A 723 -8.36 64.22 -36.19
N VAL A 724 -8.69 64.75 -35.02
CA VAL A 724 -9.94 65.45 -34.74
C VAL A 724 -9.65 66.91 -34.37
N GLU A 725 -10.41 67.87 -34.89
CA GLU A 725 -10.30 69.26 -34.42
C GLU A 725 -10.89 69.43 -33.00
N PRO A 726 -10.49 70.47 -32.24
CA PRO A 726 -10.99 70.67 -30.87
C PRO A 726 -12.52 70.73 -30.75
N GLU A 727 -13.21 71.23 -31.78
CA GLU A 727 -14.66 71.39 -31.81
C GLU A 727 -15.42 70.05 -31.93
N ALA A 728 -14.80 69.03 -32.54
CA ALA A 728 -15.37 67.70 -32.72
C ALA A 728 -14.88 66.64 -31.74
N LEU A 729 -13.99 66.98 -30.80
CA LEU A 729 -13.43 66.00 -29.85
C LEU A 729 -14.53 65.36 -28.98
N ASP A 730 -15.41 66.16 -28.38
CA ASP A 730 -16.49 65.65 -27.52
C ASP A 730 -17.53 64.81 -28.28
N PRO A 731 -18.02 65.24 -29.47
CA PRO A 731 -18.85 64.40 -30.34
C PRO A 731 -18.17 63.09 -30.75
N PHE A 732 -16.88 63.12 -31.06
CA PHE A 732 -16.11 61.94 -31.48
C PHE A 732 -15.93 60.93 -30.35
N LEU A 733 -15.60 61.39 -29.14
CA LEU A 733 -15.49 60.53 -27.97
C LEU A 733 -16.84 59.90 -27.57
N LYS A 734 -17.94 60.63 -27.73
CA LYS A 734 -19.29 60.06 -27.53
C LYS A 734 -19.61 58.97 -28.55
N ALA A 735 -19.25 59.18 -29.83
CA ALA A 735 -19.44 58.18 -30.88
C ALA A 735 -18.57 56.93 -30.69
N LEU A 736 -17.43 57.03 -30.00
CA LEU A 736 -16.60 55.88 -29.61
C LEU A 736 -17.19 55.05 -28.46
N SER A 737 -18.08 55.64 -27.65
CA SER A 737 -18.66 55.00 -26.46
C SER A 737 -20.05 54.39 -26.68
N GLY A 738 -20.67 54.63 -27.84
CA GLY A 738 -21.97 54.08 -28.23
C GLY A 738 -21.82 53.00 -29.28
#